data_AF-A0A0L8FKQ7-F1
#
_entry.id   AF-A0A0L8FKQ7-F1
#
_cell.length_a   1.000
_cell.length_b   1.000
_cell.length_c   1.000
_cell.angle_alpha   90.00
_cell.angle_beta   90.00
_cell.angle_gamma   90.00
#
_symmetry.space_group_name_H-M   'P 1'
#
loop_
_entity.id
_entity.type
_entity.pdbx_description
1 polymer ?
#
loop_
_entity_poly.entity_id
_entity_poly.type
_entity_poly.pdbx_seq_one_letter_code
_entity_poly.pdbx_strand_id
1 'polypeptide(L)'
;MSKVSFDPPDIENILSLNPLTPRFANVKATTETKKYKKLWKRNDNKNCNSCHNYFKDFSDIKPTTLSERAALREAGRCLKCADAPCQKSCPTQLDIKSFITSIANKNYYGAAKAILSDNPLGLTCGMVCPTSDLCEGGCNLAAVEEGPINIGGLQQFAVEVFKQMKIPQIRDPSLPSIENLPNSYRAKIALLGCGPASISCATFLARLGYSDITIFEKNNYVGGLSSSEIPQFRLPYDVVDFEIQLMKDLGVKVELGQALSESQLTISKLRKDGYAAIFIGIGLPDPRKSGIFANMTEEKGFYTSKSFLPKVALASKAGMCSCKPYLPKLHGKVIVLGCGDTAMDCATSALRCGAKRVYIVFRRGFNNFRAVPEEMEAAKKERCEFIPFMSPKEVLERNGRITGIRFAKTEVDENGQMTEDEDQLVVLKADFIISAFGSLVSEDEVKNAMKPIKFTKYNLPEVDFVTMQTSEKDVFCGGDIAGNSEMTVEAVNDGKQASWFMHMYLQDYITNVSPRIIRGSTFGQNYGPGLGSFLNIELISEKTEKYWYESIKELKRDFPEKVVIASLMCSFNKEDWQKLAKRAQEAGANAIELNLSCPHGMGEVNMGLACGTVPETVKQISKWLKEAVSIPVFPKLTPNVTDIALIAEAAKEGNADGVTATNTVSGLMGIKPDGTPWAAVGKKRTTTYGGVSGNAIRPIALKAVGSISKKLPKFPVMATGGIDSAEVGLQFLMAGASVLQVR
;
A
#
# COMPACT_ATOMS: atom_id res chain seq x y z
N MET A 1 54.89 -17.90 31.51
CA MET A 1 54.20 -16.81 30.79
C MET A 1 52.94 -17.38 30.17
N SER A 2 51.83 -16.64 30.20
CA SER A 2 50.65 -16.97 29.38
C SER A 2 50.98 -16.80 27.90
N LYS A 3 50.45 -17.66 27.03
CA LYS A 3 50.59 -17.51 25.59
C LYS A 3 49.55 -16.49 25.10
N VAL A 4 49.94 -15.22 24.98
CA VAL A 4 49.03 -14.09 24.68
C VAL A 4 48.33 -14.20 23.31
N SER A 5 48.75 -15.13 22.46
CA SER A 5 48.16 -15.40 21.13
C SER A 5 47.25 -16.65 21.09
N PHE A 6 46.77 -17.12 22.24
CA PHE A 6 45.88 -18.28 22.35
C PHE A 6 44.68 -17.89 23.20
N ASP A 7 43.49 -18.29 22.76
CA ASP A 7 42.26 -18.14 23.54
C ASP A 7 42.38 -18.96 24.84
N PRO A 8 42.03 -18.40 26.02
CA PRO A 8 41.91 -19.20 27.24
C PRO A 8 40.68 -20.11 27.17
N PRO A 9 40.60 -21.19 27.99
CA PRO A 9 39.54 -22.20 27.89
C PRO A 9 38.10 -21.65 27.93
N ASP A 10 37.86 -20.55 28.65
CA ASP A 10 36.55 -19.89 28.69
C ASP A 10 36.15 -19.30 27.32
N ILE A 11 37.13 -18.75 26.58
CA ILE A 11 36.93 -18.20 25.23
C ILE A 11 36.86 -19.34 24.20
N GLU A 12 37.69 -20.39 24.32
CA GLU A 12 37.56 -21.61 23.48
C GLU A 12 36.16 -22.22 23.61
N ASN A 13 35.61 -22.27 24.83
CA ASN A 13 34.25 -22.74 25.11
C ASN A 13 33.17 -21.83 24.50
N ILE A 14 33.32 -20.50 24.58
CA ILE A 14 32.43 -19.53 23.91
C ILE A 14 32.49 -19.68 22.38
N LEU A 15 33.67 -19.96 21.82
CA LEU A 15 33.89 -20.16 20.38
C LEU A 15 33.52 -21.57 19.88
N SER A 16 32.99 -22.46 20.73
CA SER A 16 32.63 -23.84 20.38
C SER A 16 31.61 -23.99 19.24
N LEU A 17 30.83 -22.94 18.96
CA LEU A 17 29.87 -22.87 17.83
C LEU A 17 30.32 -21.91 16.71
N ASN A 18 31.51 -21.31 16.80
CA ASN A 18 32.06 -20.43 15.78
C ASN A 18 32.39 -21.25 14.51
N PRO A 19 32.04 -20.79 13.29
CA PRO A 19 32.22 -21.59 12.08
C PRO A 19 33.69 -21.83 11.75
N LEU A 20 34.10 -23.10 11.79
CA LEU A 20 35.41 -23.59 11.32
C LEU A 20 35.23 -24.47 10.09
N THR A 21 36.11 -24.34 9.10
CA THR A 21 36.12 -25.20 7.91
C THR A 21 36.50 -26.64 8.31
N PRO A 22 35.61 -27.64 8.14
CA PRO A 22 35.91 -29.01 8.55
C PRO A 22 36.93 -29.64 7.60
N ARG A 23 37.96 -30.29 8.16
CA ARG A 23 39.01 -30.99 7.38
C ARG A 23 38.55 -32.29 6.74
N PHE A 24 37.41 -32.82 7.16
CA PHE A 24 36.86 -34.12 6.74
C PHE A 24 35.35 -34.01 6.56
N ALA A 25 34.74 -34.99 5.86
CA ALA A 25 33.29 -35.07 5.75
C ALA A 25 32.62 -35.33 7.11
N ASN A 26 31.51 -34.64 7.38
CA ASN A 26 30.72 -34.85 8.60
C ASN A 26 29.95 -36.18 8.54
N VAL A 27 30.37 -37.17 9.33
CA VAL A 27 29.69 -38.47 9.45
C VAL A 27 28.61 -38.38 10.53
N LYS A 28 27.33 -38.35 10.14
CA LYS A 28 26.17 -38.44 11.05
C LYS A 28 25.11 -39.39 10.50
N ALA A 29 24.55 -40.24 11.35
CA ALA A 29 23.61 -41.27 10.92
C ALA A 29 22.23 -40.69 10.55
N THR A 30 21.57 -41.24 9.53
CA THR A 30 20.20 -40.85 9.12
C THR A 30 19.16 -40.97 10.24
N THR A 31 19.37 -41.87 11.20
CA THR A 31 18.57 -42.01 12.43
C THR A 31 18.76 -40.82 13.38
N GLU A 32 19.97 -40.27 13.45
CA GLU A 32 20.35 -39.13 14.28
C GLU A 32 19.86 -37.82 13.66
N THR A 33 20.07 -37.61 12.35
CA THR A 33 19.59 -36.41 11.63
C THR A 33 18.05 -36.34 11.63
N LYS A 34 17.35 -37.48 11.59
CA LYS A 34 15.89 -37.56 11.81
C LYS A 34 15.46 -37.11 13.22
N LYS A 35 16.30 -37.27 14.24
CA LYS A 35 16.06 -36.70 15.60
C LYS A 35 16.30 -35.19 15.59
N TYR A 36 17.48 -34.72 15.17
CA TYR A 36 17.80 -33.29 15.14
C TYR A 36 16.82 -32.45 14.32
N LYS A 37 16.31 -32.96 13.19
CA LYS A 37 15.31 -32.27 12.35
C LYS A 37 14.05 -31.86 13.11
N LYS A 38 13.71 -32.53 14.23
CA LYS A 38 12.58 -32.15 15.09
C LYS A 38 12.89 -30.92 15.97
N LEU A 39 14.13 -30.77 16.42
CA LEU A 39 14.55 -29.66 17.30
C LEU A 39 14.63 -28.33 16.55
N TRP A 40 15.04 -28.35 15.28
CA TRP A 40 15.22 -27.16 14.44
C TRP A 40 13.98 -26.81 13.59
N LYS A 41 12.82 -27.40 13.89
CA LYS A 41 11.60 -27.32 13.06
C LYS A 41 10.89 -25.97 13.24
N ARG A 42 10.87 -25.14 12.18
CA ARG A 42 10.25 -23.79 12.18
C ARG A 42 8.88 -23.70 11.51
N ASN A 43 8.68 -24.39 10.38
CA ASN A 43 7.40 -24.44 9.67
C ASN A 43 6.62 -25.72 10.02
N ASP A 44 5.35 -25.77 9.63
CA ASP A 44 4.41 -26.87 9.90
C ASP A 44 4.98 -28.29 9.73
N ASN A 45 4.70 -29.15 10.70
CA ASN A 45 4.95 -30.57 10.59
C ASN A 45 3.90 -31.21 9.66
N LYS A 46 4.35 -31.74 8.51
CA LYS A 46 3.49 -32.49 7.56
C LYS A 46 2.83 -33.73 8.18
N ASN A 47 3.37 -34.25 9.28
CA ASN A 47 2.86 -35.40 10.02
C ASN A 47 2.03 -34.99 11.26
N CYS A 48 1.60 -33.72 11.37
CA CYS A 48 0.67 -33.28 12.42
C CYS A 48 -0.77 -33.45 11.94
N ASN A 49 -1.49 -34.40 12.53
CA ASN A 49 -2.85 -34.79 12.11
C ASN A 49 -3.94 -34.22 13.06
N SER A 50 -3.57 -33.33 13.97
CA SER A 50 -4.47 -32.67 14.93
C SER A 50 -4.36 -31.15 14.77
N CYS A 51 -5.50 -30.45 14.85
CA CYS A 51 -5.53 -29.00 14.92
C CYS A 51 -4.75 -28.49 16.15
N HIS A 52 -4.25 -27.26 16.09
CA HIS A 52 -3.98 -26.50 17.31
C HIS A 52 -5.31 -26.23 18.04
N ASN A 53 -5.28 -25.95 19.34
CA ASN A 53 -6.48 -25.48 20.02
C ASN A 53 -6.71 -24.00 19.69
N TYR A 54 -7.61 -23.74 18.74
CA TYR A 54 -8.00 -22.38 18.33
C TYR A 54 -9.20 -21.82 19.13
N PHE A 55 -9.68 -22.51 20.17
CA PHE A 55 -10.85 -22.04 20.94
C PHE A 55 -10.60 -20.65 21.54
N LYS A 56 -11.43 -19.68 21.14
CA LYS A 56 -11.28 -18.23 21.42
C LYS A 56 -9.99 -17.55 20.91
N ASP A 57 -9.24 -18.18 20.01
CA ASP A 57 -8.05 -17.57 19.40
C ASP A 57 -8.45 -16.67 18.23
N PHE A 58 -8.54 -15.36 18.49
CA PHE A 58 -8.81 -14.32 17.48
C PHE A 58 -7.56 -13.49 17.16
N SER A 59 -6.36 -14.06 17.34
CA SER A 59 -5.11 -13.42 16.90
C SER A 59 -5.02 -13.34 15.36
N ASP A 60 -4.22 -12.40 14.84
CA ASP A 60 -4.08 -12.20 13.40
C ASP A 60 -3.40 -13.41 12.72
N ILE A 61 -4.11 -14.02 11.76
CA ILE A 61 -3.61 -15.17 10.98
C ILE A 61 -3.12 -14.79 9.58
N LYS A 62 -3.21 -13.51 9.18
CA LYS A 62 -2.87 -13.09 7.81
C LYS A 62 -1.39 -13.32 7.51
N PRO A 63 -1.05 -14.07 6.44
CA PRO A 63 0.36 -14.24 6.03
C PRO A 63 0.95 -12.95 5.43
N THR A 64 0.11 -11.96 5.12
CA THR A 64 0.46 -10.69 4.50
C THR A 64 0.87 -9.60 5.50
N THR A 65 0.52 -9.70 6.80
CA THR A 65 0.81 -8.64 7.80
C THR A 65 2.33 -8.35 7.92
N LEU A 66 2.74 -7.08 7.77
CA LEU A 66 4.14 -6.67 7.74
C LEU A 66 4.54 -5.78 8.92
N SER A 67 5.53 -6.22 9.71
CA SER A 67 6.35 -5.32 10.54
C SER A 67 7.12 -4.30 9.68
N GLU A 68 7.47 -3.12 10.21
CA GLU A 68 8.26 -2.09 9.51
C GLU A 68 9.53 -2.66 8.81
N ARG A 69 10.29 -3.51 9.53
CA ARG A 69 11.48 -4.19 8.99
C ARG A 69 11.19 -5.04 7.74
N ALA A 70 9.99 -5.60 7.64
CA ALA A 70 9.54 -6.36 6.47
C ALA A 70 8.98 -5.44 5.38
N ALA A 71 8.15 -4.47 5.76
CA ALA A 71 7.59 -3.46 4.84
C ALA A 71 8.69 -2.65 4.12
N LEU A 72 9.72 -2.19 4.81
CA LEU A 72 10.85 -1.48 4.19
C LEU A 72 11.64 -2.35 3.20
N ARG A 73 11.77 -3.66 3.47
CA ARG A 73 12.43 -4.60 2.53
C ARG A 73 11.58 -4.86 1.30
N GLU A 74 10.29 -5.07 1.47
CA GLU A 74 9.36 -5.38 0.38
C GLU A 74 9.06 -4.14 -0.48
N ALA A 75 8.88 -2.97 0.15
CA ALA A 75 8.83 -1.70 -0.55
C ALA A 75 10.15 -1.37 -1.24
N GLY A 76 11.29 -1.78 -0.67
CA GLY A 76 12.59 -1.76 -1.31
C GLY A 76 12.63 -2.61 -2.59
N ARG A 77 12.11 -3.84 -2.55
CA ARG A 77 12.05 -4.81 -3.67
C ARG A 77 11.19 -4.33 -4.83
N CYS A 78 10.06 -3.66 -4.56
CA CYS A 78 9.11 -3.22 -5.59
C CYS A 78 9.78 -2.34 -6.68
N LEU A 79 9.64 -2.74 -7.95
CA LEU A 79 10.25 -2.06 -9.11
C LEU A 79 9.77 -0.62 -9.35
N LYS A 80 8.63 -0.21 -8.78
CA LYS A 80 8.03 1.14 -8.93
C LYS A 80 7.78 1.50 -10.41
N CYS A 81 7.16 0.56 -11.14
CA CYS A 81 6.91 0.58 -12.58
C CYS A 81 6.35 1.91 -13.12
N ALA A 82 6.62 2.23 -14.38
CA ALA A 82 5.76 3.12 -15.16
C ALA A 82 4.47 2.37 -15.56
N ASP A 83 3.36 3.12 -15.74
CA ASP A 83 2.04 2.61 -16.15
C ASP A 83 1.64 1.28 -15.49
N ALA A 84 1.73 1.21 -14.16
CA ALA A 84 1.89 -0.05 -13.43
C ALA A 84 0.67 -0.97 -13.59
N PRO A 85 0.82 -2.21 -14.09
CA PRO A 85 -0.32 -3.11 -14.30
C PRO A 85 -1.03 -3.48 -12.99
N CYS A 86 -0.33 -3.55 -11.86
CA CYS A 86 -0.94 -3.72 -10.55
C CYS A 86 -1.92 -2.60 -10.15
N GLN A 87 -1.74 -1.36 -10.65
CA GLN A 87 -2.70 -0.27 -10.49
C GLN A 87 -3.91 -0.47 -11.40
N LYS A 88 -3.70 -0.88 -12.65
CA LYS A 88 -4.79 -1.21 -13.59
C LYS A 88 -5.68 -2.34 -13.05
N SER A 89 -5.08 -3.36 -12.45
CA SER A 89 -5.76 -4.49 -11.77
C SER A 89 -6.24 -4.17 -10.35
N CYS A 90 -6.23 -2.91 -9.91
CA CYS A 90 -6.83 -2.48 -8.65
C CYS A 90 -8.17 -1.77 -8.96
N PRO A 91 -9.33 -2.26 -8.48
CA PRO A 91 -10.62 -1.65 -8.83
C PRO A 91 -10.72 -0.16 -8.49
N THR A 92 -10.12 0.28 -7.38
CA THR A 92 -10.06 1.70 -6.97
C THR A 92 -8.94 2.52 -7.65
N GLN A 93 -8.13 1.90 -8.53
CA GLN A 93 -7.02 2.50 -9.30
C GLN A 93 -5.92 3.18 -8.45
N LEU A 94 -5.64 2.65 -7.26
CA LEU A 94 -4.58 3.11 -6.34
C LEU A 94 -3.22 3.32 -7.04
N ASP A 95 -2.56 4.46 -6.82
CA ASP A 95 -1.15 4.68 -7.22
C ASP A 95 -0.19 3.87 -6.29
N ILE A 96 -0.18 2.55 -6.52
CA ILE A 96 0.66 1.56 -5.84
C ILE A 96 2.14 1.91 -5.99
N LYS A 97 2.54 2.45 -7.15
CA LYS A 97 3.91 2.93 -7.38
C LYS A 97 4.28 4.01 -6.36
N SER A 98 3.46 5.04 -6.19
CA SER A 98 3.78 6.18 -5.34
C SER A 98 3.62 5.86 -3.86
N PHE A 99 2.61 5.08 -3.44
CA PHE A 99 2.51 4.73 -2.01
C PHE A 99 3.65 3.79 -1.59
N ILE A 100 4.03 2.80 -2.41
CA ILE A 100 5.18 1.92 -2.10
C ILE A 100 6.51 2.68 -2.19
N THR A 101 6.65 3.67 -3.09
CA THR A 101 7.79 4.60 -3.07
C THR A 101 7.86 5.38 -1.75
N SER A 102 6.73 5.87 -1.27
CA SER A 102 6.65 6.58 0.02
C SER A 102 7.01 5.67 1.20
N ILE A 103 6.55 4.41 1.24
CA ILE A 103 6.96 3.43 2.27
C ILE A 103 8.48 3.20 2.24
N ALA A 104 9.06 2.94 1.06
CA ALA A 104 10.50 2.72 0.91
C ALA A 104 11.33 3.92 1.41
N ASN A 105 10.79 5.13 1.28
CA ASN A 105 11.38 6.39 1.73
C ASN A 105 10.92 6.81 3.14
N LYS A 106 10.36 5.89 3.94
CA LYS A 106 9.80 6.08 5.30
C LYS A 106 8.69 7.13 5.44
N ASN A 107 8.14 7.64 4.34
CA ASN A 107 7.05 8.60 4.34
C ASN A 107 5.70 7.88 4.50
N TYR A 108 5.48 7.25 5.66
CA TYR A 108 4.29 6.44 5.92
C TYR A 108 3.00 7.27 5.86
N TYR A 109 3.04 8.54 6.30
CA TYR A 109 1.94 9.50 6.10
C TYR A 109 1.65 9.75 4.61
N GLY A 110 2.68 9.99 3.79
CA GLY A 110 2.51 10.18 2.35
C GLY A 110 2.03 8.92 1.61
N ALA A 111 2.40 7.73 2.10
CA ALA A 111 1.86 6.47 1.61
C ALA A 111 0.37 6.32 1.97
N ALA A 112 0.01 6.48 3.24
CA ALA A 112 -1.38 6.41 3.70
C ALA A 112 -2.27 7.47 3.04
N LYS A 113 -1.77 8.69 2.83
CA LYS A 113 -2.48 9.73 2.07
C LYS A 113 -2.73 9.30 0.62
N ALA A 114 -1.72 8.77 -0.07
CA ALA A 114 -1.90 8.28 -1.44
C ALA A 114 -2.92 7.12 -1.53
N ILE A 115 -2.93 6.23 -0.53
CA ILE A 115 -3.92 5.14 -0.44
C ILE A 115 -5.33 5.71 -0.19
N LEU A 116 -5.49 6.54 0.85
CA LEU A 116 -6.79 7.05 1.28
C LEU A 116 -7.40 8.08 0.32
N SER A 117 -6.60 8.75 -0.52
CA SER A 117 -7.12 9.57 -1.62
C SER A 117 -8.01 8.77 -2.56
N ASP A 118 -7.57 7.58 -2.98
CA ASP A 118 -8.24 6.76 -3.99
C ASP A 118 -9.13 5.66 -3.41
N ASN A 119 -8.87 5.19 -2.19
CA ASN A 119 -9.65 4.19 -1.48
C ASN A 119 -9.85 4.60 0.00
N PRO A 120 -11.02 5.11 0.40
CA PRO A 120 -11.27 5.55 1.78
C PRO A 120 -11.33 4.42 2.81
N LEU A 121 -11.46 3.15 2.38
CA LEU A 121 -11.33 1.96 3.25
C LEU A 121 -9.96 1.28 3.01
N GLY A 122 -8.92 2.11 2.93
CA GLY A 122 -7.58 1.70 2.56
C GLY A 122 -6.93 0.67 3.49
N LEU A 123 -7.25 0.70 4.80
CA LEU A 123 -6.74 -0.25 5.78
C LEU A 123 -7.52 -1.56 5.73
N THR A 124 -8.86 -1.49 5.67
CA THR A 124 -9.72 -2.68 5.47
C THR A 124 -9.29 -3.44 4.21
N CYS A 125 -9.20 -2.75 3.06
CA CYS A 125 -8.76 -3.37 1.80
C CYS A 125 -7.33 -3.93 1.88
N GLY A 126 -6.41 -3.27 2.58
CA GLY A 126 -5.06 -3.81 2.80
C GLY A 126 -5.05 -5.15 3.55
N MET A 127 -6.04 -5.40 4.41
CA MET A 127 -6.16 -6.67 5.15
C MET A 127 -6.98 -7.75 4.43
N VAL A 128 -7.99 -7.39 3.62
CA VAL A 128 -8.99 -8.37 3.12
C VAL A 128 -9.08 -8.51 1.61
N CYS A 129 -8.37 -7.70 0.81
CA CYS A 129 -8.40 -7.87 -0.64
C CYS A 129 -7.80 -9.23 -1.06
N PRO A 130 -8.46 -9.98 -1.96
CA PRO A 130 -7.89 -11.16 -2.59
C PRO A 130 -6.84 -10.73 -3.64
N THR A 131 -5.68 -10.28 -3.18
CA THR A 131 -4.72 -9.56 -4.03
C THR A 131 -4.17 -10.39 -5.18
N SER A 132 -4.14 -11.73 -5.03
CA SER A 132 -3.76 -12.72 -6.04
C SER A 132 -4.61 -12.66 -7.32
N ASP A 133 -5.90 -12.35 -7.21
CA ASP A 133 -6.84 -12.18 -8.34
C ASP A 133 -6.91 -10.71 -8.83
N LEU A 134 -6.24 -9.80 -8.11
CA LEU A 134 -6.25 -8.36 -8.34
C LEU A 134 -4.83 -7.81 -8.62
N CYS A 135 -4.35 -6.88 -7.79
CA CYS A 135 -3.13 -6.11 -8.01
C CYS A 135 -1.84 -6.93 -7.95
N GLU A 136 -1.81 -8.09 -7.29
CA GLU A 136 -0.65 -8.98 -7.23
C GLU A 136 -0.62 -9.97 -8.40
N GLY A 137 -1.78 -10.44 -8.87
CA GLY A 137 -1.90 -11.16 -10.14
C GLY A 137 -1.42 -10.32 -11.33
N GLY A 138 -1.70 -9.02 -11.31
CA GLY A 138 -1.18 -8.04 -12.28
C GLY A 138 0.26 -7.55 -12.02
N CYS A 139 1.04 -8.14 -11.11
CA CYS A 139 2.35 -7.62 -10.74
C CYS A 139 3.49 -8.11 -11.65
N ASN A 140 4.26 -7.19 -12.25
CA ASN A 140 5.44 -7.53 -13.08
C ASN A 140 6.49 -8.42 -12.39
N LEU A 141 6.54 -8.44 -11.06
CA LEU A 141 7.46 -9.32 -10.31
C LEU A 141 6.95 -10.77 -10.17
N ALA A 142 5.74 -11.09 -10.63
CA ALA A 142 5.33 -12.49 -10.82
C ALA A 142 6.15 -13.21 -11.91
N ALA A 143 6.90 -12.48 -12.74
CA ALA A 143 7.77 -13.00 -13.78
C ALA A 143 9.22 -13.32 -13.31
N VAL A 144 9.49 -13.29 -12.00
CA VAL A 144 10.79 -13.68 -11.40
C VAL A 144 10.59 -14.64 -10.23
N GLU A 145 11.63 -15.39 -9.87
CA GLU A 145 11.56 -16.51 -8.92
C GLU A 145 11.17 -16.10 -7.49
N GLU A 146 11.39 -14.85 -7.08
CA GLU A 146 10.89 -14.33 -5.79
C GLU A 146 9.40 -13.92 -5.77
N GLY A 147 8.72 -13.94 -6.92
CA GLY A 147 7.28 -13.73 -7.05
C GLY A 147 6.78 -12.29 -6.89
N PRO A 148 5.45 -12.07 -6.96
CA PRO A 148 4.83 -10.75 -6.87
C PRO A 148 5.12 -10.05 -5.53
N ILE A 149 4.91 -8.73 -5.49
CA ILE A 149 5.02 -7.93 -4.26
C ILE A 149 3.79 -8.15 -3.38
N ASN A 150 3.97 -8.35 -2.08
CA ASN A 150 2.87 -8.27 -1.10
C ASN A 150 2.36 -6.82 -1.00
N ILE A 151 1.39 -6.46 -1.86
CA ILE A 151 0.83 -5.11 -1.97
C ILE A 151 -0.16 -4.88 -0.82
N GLY A 152 -0.98 -5.88 -0.49
CA GLY A 152 -1.96 -5.80 0.61
C GLY A 152 -1.29 -5.49 1.95
N GLY A 153 -0.25 -6.23 2.32
CA GLY A 153 0.51 -6.03 3.56
C GLY A 153 1.28 -4.71 3.62
N LEU A 154 1.72 -4.17 2.48
CA LEU A 154 2.32 -2.83 2.41
C LEU A 154 1.28 -1.73 2.59
N GLN A 155 0.10 -1.90 1.98
CA GLN A 155 -1.05 -1.00 2.14
C GLN A 155 -1.55 -1.00 3.59
N GLN A 156 -1.72 -2.19 4.19
CA GLN A 156 -2.03 -2.37 5.62
C GLN A 156 -1.03 -1.61 6.49
N PHE A 157 0.27 -1.94 6.38
CA PHE A 157 1.30 -1.32 7.22
C PHE A 157 1.30 0.21 7.15
N ALA A 158 1.19 0.80 5.95
CA ALA A 158 1.18 2.26 5.80
C ALA A 158 0.00 2.92 6.54
N VAL A 159 -1.21 2.36 6.41
CA VAL A 159 -2.41 2.94 7.03
C VAL A 159 -2.51 2.57 8.52
N GLU A 160 -1.98 1.44 8.98
CA GLU A 160 -1.81 1.13 10.42
C GLU A 160 -0.94 2.18 11.12
N VAL A 161 0.18 2.57 10.51
CA VAL A 161 1.05 3.62 11.06
C VAL A 161 0.33 4.97 11.08
N PHE A 162 -0.41 5.32 10.02
CA PHE A 162 -1.22 6.55 9.99
C PHE A 162 -2.33 6.56 11.06
N LYS A 163 -3.02 5.44 11.26
CA LYS A 163 -3.99 5.24 12.37
C LYS A 163 -3.34 5.43 13.74
N GLN A 164 -2.08 5.04 13.92
CA GLN A 164 -1.31 5.32 15.14
C GLN A 164 -0.90 6.80 15.29
N MET A 165 -0.77 7.57 14.20
CA MET A 165 -0.53 9.01 14.26
C MET A 165 -1.73 9.82 14.79
N LYS A 166 -2.95 9.26 14.75
CA LYS A 166 -4.20 9.90 15.21
C LYS A 166 -4.47 11.28 14.57
N ILE A 167 -4.12 11.41 13.29
CA ILE A 167 -4.40 12.61 12.50
C ILE A 167 -5.82 12.46 11.92
N PRO A 168 -6.75 13.39 12.19
CA PRO A 168 -8.10 13.36 11.60
C PRO A 168 -8.05 13.64 10.09
N GLN A 169 -9.08 13.21 9.36
CA GLN A 169 -9.27 13.68 8.00
C GLN A 169 -9.77 15.13 8.02
N ILE A 170 -9.31 15.95 7.07
CA ILE A 170 -9.83 17.32 6.89
C ILE A 170 -10.32 17.51 5.46
N ARG A 171 -11.30 18.40 5.28
CA ARG A 171 -11.68 18.88 3.96
C ARG A 171 -10.50 19.62 3.32
N ASP A 172 -10.39 19.56 1.99
CA ASP A 172 -9.27 20.16 1.27
C ASP A 172 -9.17 21.68 1.53
N PRO A 173 -8.04 22.19 2.07
CA PRO A 173 -7.87 23.61 2.39
C PRO A 173 -7.86 24.56 1.17
N SER A 174 -7.79 24.04 -0.06
CA SER A 174 -7.89 24.85 -1.29
C SER A 174 -9.32 25.15 -1.73
N LEU A 175 -10.32 24.42 -1.19
CA LEU A 175 -11.73 24.65 -1.51
C LEU A 175 -12.30 25.84 -0.72
N PRO A 176 -13.24 26.63 -1.28
CA PRO A 176 -13.95 27.70 -0.56
C PRO A 176 -14.55 27.21 0.76
N SER A 177 -14.74 28.09 1.75
CA SER A 177 -15.46 27.75 2.99
C SER A 177 -16.87 27.23 2.68
N ILE A 178 -17.45 26.41 3.58
CA ILE A 178 -18.78 25.81 3.39
C ILE A 178 -19.87 26.89 3.25
N GLU A 179 -19.67 28.06 3.84
CA GLU A 179 -20.51 29.26 3.68
C GLU A 179 -20.48 29.81 2.24
N ASN A 180 -19.29 29.81 1.60
CA ASN A 180 -19.05 30.35 0.26
C ASN A 180 -19.30 29.33 -0.87
N LEU A 181 -19.73 28.10 -0.56
CA LEU A 181 -20.16 27.14 -1.58
C LEU A 181 -21.53 27.51 -2.19
N PRO A 182 -21.77 27.21 -3.48
CA PRO A 182 -23.09 27.29 -4.09
C PRO A 182 -24.16 26.48 -3.33
N ASN A 183 -25.42 26.91 -3.40
CA ASN A 183 -26.52 26.25 -2.69
C ASN A 183 -26.74 24.78 -3.10
N SER A 184 -26.26 24.35 -4.27
CA SER A 184 -26.28 22.93 -4.68
C SER A 184 -25.47 22.02 -3.73
N TYR A 185 -24.42 22.53 -3.08
CA TYR A 185 -23.64 21.78 -2.08
C TYR A 185 -24.37 21.63 -0.72
N ARG A 186 -25.49 22.34 -0.55
CA ARG A 186 -26.41 22.21 0.60
C ARG A 186 -27.57 21.26 0.31
N ALA A 187 -27.56 20.57 -0.84
CA ALA A 187 -28.52 19.53 -1.16
C ALA A 187 -28.43 18.37 -0.16
N LYS A 188 -29.59 17.90 0.32
CA LYS A 188 -29.67 16.75 1.22
C LYS A 188 -29.41 15.46 0.44
N ILE A 189 -28.47 14.64 0.90
CA ILE A 189 -28.13 13.34 0.30
C ILE A 189 -28.35 12.21 1.31
N ALA A 190 -29.12 11.20 0.90
CA ALA A 190 -29.37 9.99 1.70
C ALA A 190 -28.57 8.81 1.16
N LEU A 191 -28.00 8.00 2.04
CA LEU A 191 -27.39 6.72 1.70
C LEU A 191 -28.00 5.61 2.56
N LEU A 192 -28.24 4.44 1.97
CA LEU A 192 -28.97 3.34 2.61
C LEU A 192 -28.02 2.15 2.82
N GLY A 193 -27.85 1.75 4.08
CA GLY A 193 -26.84 0.79 4.55
C GLY A 193 -25.48 1.47 4.78
N CYS A 194 -24.87 1.27 5.94
CA CYS A 194 -23.53 1.76 6.30
C CYS A 194 -22.45 0.70 6.00
N GLY A 195 -22.48 0.16 4.78
CA GLY A 195 -21.47 -0.73 4.23
C GLY A 195 -20.38 0.00 3.43
N PRO A 196 -19.35 -0.73 2.95
CA PRO A 196 -18.21 -0.18 2.20
C PRO A 196 -18.57 0.79 1.05
N ALA A 197 -19.63 0.48 0.28
CA ALA A 197 -20.08 1.31 -0.83
C ALA A 197 -20.59 2.69 -0.38
N SER A 198 -21.47 2.73 0.63
CA SER A 198 -22.00 3.98 1.17
C SER A 198 -20.95 4.79 1.91
N ILE A 199 -20.05 4.14 2.66
CA ILE A 199 -18.93 4.81 3.35
C ILE A 199 -18.02 5.49 2.30
N SER A 200 -17.73 4.80 1.19
CA SER A 200 -16.97 5.37 0.08
C SER A 200 -17.71 6.56 -0.56
N CYS A 201 -18.97 6.35 -0.97
CA CYS A 201 -19.78 7.37 -1.64
C CYS A 201 -19.91 8.64 -0.79
N ALA A 202 -20.28 8.50 0.49
CA ALA A 202 -20.38 9.62 1.42
C ALA A 202 -19.02 10.33 1.63
N THR A 203 -17.91 9.59 1.72
CA THR A 203 -16.58 10.19 1.87
C THR A 203 -16.20 11.04 0.67
N PHE A 204 -16.42 10.56 -0.56
CA PHE A 204 -16.10 11.34 -1.76
C PHE A 204 -17.05 12.53 -1.97
N LEU A 205 -18.34 12.40 -1.67
CA LEU A 205 -19.29 13.53 -1.67
C LEU A 205 -18.88 14.61 -0.64
N ALA A 206 -18.48 14.21 0.57
CA ALA A 206 -18.03 15.14 1.60
C ALA A 206 -16.69 15.83 1.24
N ARG A 207 -15.78 15.11 0.56
CA ARG A 207 -14.54 15.69 -0.02
C ARG A 207 -14.84 16.74 -1.09
N LEU A 208 -15.82 16.50 -1.95
CA LEU A 208 -16.30 17.48 -2.94
C LEU A 208 -16.99 18.69 -2.27
N GLY A 209 -17.46 18.53 -1.03
CA GLY A 209 -17.95 19.63 -0.18
C GLY A 209 -19.45 19.62 0.10
N TYR A 210 -20.18 18.53 -0.22
CA TYR A 210 -21.59 18.40 0.15
C TYR A 210 -21.75 18.37 1.67
N SER A 211 -22.63 19.22 2.22
CA SER A 211 -22.68 19.49 3.66
C SER A 211 -23.84 18.84 4.43
N ASP A 212 -24.79 18.19 3.75
CA ASP A 212 -25.90 17.48 4.39
C ASP A 212 -26.03 16.04 3.85
N ILE A 213 -25.12 15.18 4.33
CA ILE A 213 -25.02 13.77 3.95
C ILE A 213 -25.40 12.91 5.16
N THR A 214 -26.40 12.03 5.00
CA THR A 214 -26.84 11.09 6.04
C THR A 214 -26.85 9.65 5.53
N ILE A 215 -26.14 8.76 6.23
CA ILE A 215 -26.24 7.31 6.04
C ILE A 215 -27.24 6.72 7.04
N PHE A 216 -28.22 5.96 6.55
CA PHE A 216 -29.20 5.22 7.37
C PHE A 216 -28.84 3.74 7.41
N GLU A 217 -28.82 3.13 8.60
CA GLU A 217 -28.40 1.74 8.81
C GLU A 217 -29.45 0.92 9.58
N LYS A 218 -29.81 -0.27 9.07
CA LYS A 218 -30.81 -1.20 9.67
C LYS A 218 -30.36 -1.71 11.04
N ASN A 219 -29.05 -1.81 11.27
CA ASN A 219 -28.45 -2.39 12.47
C ASN A 219 -28.07 -1.32 13.53
N ASN A 220 -27.74 -1.81 14.73
CA ASN A 220 -27.14 -1.01 15.82
C ASN A 220 -25.60 -0.98 15.77
N TYR A 221 -25.00 -1.31 14.62
CA TYR A 221 -23.57 -1.28 14.35
C TYR A 221 -23.33 -0.82 12.90
N VAL A 222 -22.12 -0.36 12.60
CA VAL A 222 -21.73 0.22 11.31
C VAL A 222 -20.67 -0.64 10.61
N GLY A 223 -20.42 -0.41 9.31
CA GLY A 223 -19.36 -1.09 8.53
C GLY A 223 -19.83 -2.32 7.73
N GLY A 224 -21.12 -2.65 7.73
CA GLY A 224 -21.67 -3.78 6.96
C GLY A 224 -20.93 -5.11 7.22
N LEU A 225 -20.64 -5.85 6.15
CA LEU A 225 -19.96 -7.17 6.20
C LEU A 225 -18.58 -7.12 6.87
N SER A 226 -17.85 -6.01 6.72
CA SER A 226 -16.54 -5.78 7.36
C SER A 226 -16.65 -5.82 8.89
N SER A 227 -17.81 -5.46 9.44
CA SER A 227 -18.13 -5.65 10.86
C SER A 227 -18.81 -6.99 11.13
N SER A 228 -19.86 -7.34 10.38
CA SER A 228 -20.75 -8.45 10.74
C SER A 228 -20.30 -9.85 10.34
N GLU A 229 -19.51 -10.02 9.28
CA GLU A 229 -19.20 -11.35 8.75
C GLU A 229 -17.70 -11.65 8.63
N ILE A 230 -16.87 -10.69 8.21
CA ILE A 230 -15.40 -10.90 8.14
C ILE A 230 -14.84 -11.11 9.56
N PRO A 231 -14.16 -12.23 9.88
CA PRO A 231 -13.70 -12.52 11.25
C PRO A 231 -12.65 -11.56 11.80
N GLN A 232 -12.65 -11.37 13.13
CA GLN A 232 -11.69 -10.55 13.87
C GLN A 232 -10.21 -10.96 13.64
N PHE A 233 -9.93 -12.24 13.36
CA PHE A 233 -8.57 -12.74 13.04
C PHE A 233 -8.11 -12.42 11.61
N ARG A 234 -8.99 -11.88 10.75
CA ARG A 234 -8.65 -11.28 9.44
C ARG A 234 -8.69 -9.76 9.53
N LEU A 235 -9.84 -9.22 9.95
CA LEU A 235 -10.13 -7.79 10.02
C LEU A 235 -10.56 -7.37 11.44
N PRO A 236 -9.67 -6.70 12.20
CA PRO A 236 -9.99 -6.13 13.50
C PRO A 236 -11.05 -5.03 13.43
N TYR A 237 -12.01 -5.02 14.36
CA TYR A 237 -13.09 -4.02 14.34
C TYR A 237 -12.61 -2.56 14.47
N ASP A 238 -11.51 -2.32 15.17
CA ASP A 238 -10.93 -0.99 15.34
C ASP A 238 -10.31 -0.42 14.05
N VAL A 239 -10.13 -1.23 13.00
CA VAL A 239 -9.88 -0.77 11.64
C VAL A 239 -11.13 -0.10 11.06
N VAL A 240 -12.26 -0.80 11.15
CA VAL A 240 -13.54 -0.38 10.55
C VAL A 240 -14.08 0.87 11.26
N ASP A 241 -13.97 0.93 12.59
CA ASP A 241 -14.29 2.15 13.34
C ASP A 241 -13.42 3.33 12.90
N PHE A 242 -12.09 3.14 12.80
CA PHE A 242 -11.15 4.20 12.38
C PHE A 242 -11.51 4.80 11.01
N GLU A 243 -11.79 3.98 10.00
CA GLU A 243 -12.17 4.46 8.66
C GLU A 243 -13.51 5.23 8.67
N ILE A 244 -14.43 4.82 9.56
CA ILE A 244 -15.72 5.49 9.76
C ILE A 244 -15.57 6.80 10.56
N GLN A 245 -14.61 6.90 11.48
CA GLN A 245 -14.30 8.19 12.11
C GLN A 245 -13.67 9.17 11.10
N LEU A 246 -12.76 8.73 10.23
CA LEU A 246 -12.24 9.59 9.15
C LEU A 246 -13.35 10.12 8.23
N MET A 247 -14.36 9.30 7.91
CA MET A 247 -15.55 9.75 7.17
C MET A 247 -16.36 10.79 7.96
N LYS A 248 -16.53 10.60 9.28
CA LYS A 248 -17.26 11.54 10.16
C LYS A 248 -16.51 12.86 10.38
N ASP A 249 -15.18 12.88 10.33
CA ASP A 249 -14.39 14.11 10.40
C ASP A 249 -14.76 15.11 9.27
N LEU A 250 -15.28 14.61 8.14
CA LEU A 250 -15.82 15.43 7.04
C LEU A 250 -17.28 15.87 7.22
N GLY A 251 -17.92 15.55 8.35
CA GLY A 251 -19.30 15.94 8.69
C GLY A 251 -20.40 14.96 8.26
N VAL A 252 -20.06 13.77 7.77
CA VAL A 252 -21.04 12.73 7.38
C VAL A 252 -21.79 12.20 8.60
N LYS A 253 -23.12 12.23 8.54
CA LYS A 253 -24.03 11.75 9.60
C LYS A 253 -24.32 10.25 9.41
N VAL A 254 -24.53 9.53 10.51
CA VAL A 254 -24.96 8.12 10.48
C VAL A 254 -26.08 7.91 11.50
N GLU A 255 -27.23 7.43 11.03
CA GLU A 255 -28.41 7.12 11.84
C GLU A 255 -28.65 5.61 11.88
N LEU A 256 -28.72 5.04 13.10
CA LEU A 256 -28.83 3.60 13.35
C LEU A 256 -30.28 3.18 13.62
N GLY A 257 -30.59 1.90 13.35
CA GLY A 257 -31.94 1.34 13.49
C GLY A 257 -32.95 1.82 12.44
N GLN A 258 -32.46 2.35 11.30
CA GLN A 258 -33.27 2.90 10.21
C GLN A 258 -33.15 2.02 8.96
N ALA A 259 -34.19 1.22 8.69
CA ALA A 259 -34.19 0.23 7.61
C ALA A 259 -34.90 0.72 6.34
N LEU A 260 -34.42 0.26 5.18
CA LEU A 260 -35.12 0.32 3.90
C LEU A 260 -36.22 -0.76 3.89
N SER A 261 -37.46 -0.38 4.19
CA SER A 261 -38.67 -1.22 4.22
C SER A 261 -39.90 -0.32 4.07
N GLU A 262 -40.99 -0.83 3.49
CA GLU A 262 -42.29 -0.14 3.39
C GLU A 262 -42.75 0.48 4.72
N SER A 263 -42.38 -0.14 5.85
CA SER A 263 -42.74 0.30 7.19
C SER A 263 -41.87 1.45 7.76
N GLN A 264 -40.70 1.74 7.17
CA GLN A 264 -39.72 2.67 7.73
C GLN A 264 -39.23 3.72 6.72
N LEU A 265 -38.17 3.43 5.95
CA LEU A 265 -37.65 4.29 4.89
C LEU A 265 -37.98 3.71 3.51
N THR A 266 -38.41 4.57 2.60
CA THR A 266 -38.63 4.27 1.18
C THR A 266 -38.11 5.42 0.32
N ILE A 267 -37.81 5.17 -0.95
CA ILE A 267 -37.34 6.21 -1.89
C ILE A 267 -38.35 7.36 -1.97
N SER A 268 -39.64 7.04 -2.11
CA SER A 268 -40.74 8.02 -2.14
C SER A 268 -40.83 8.86 -0.86
N LYS A 269 -40.51 8.28 0.32
CA LYS A 269 -40.46 9.02 1.58
C LYS A 269 -39.26 9.95 1.63
N LEU A 270 -38.06 9.48 1.27
CA LEU A 270 -36.85 10.30 1.23
C LEU A 270 -37.00 11.51 0.27
N ARG A 271 -37.56 11.28 -0.93
CA ARG A 271 -37.91 12.37 -1.87
C ARG A 271 -38.85 13.40 -1.24
N LYS A 272 -39.90 12.94 -0.54
CA LYS A 272 -40.85 13.81 0.17
C LYS A 272 -40.20 14.58 1.32
N ASP A 273 -39.24 13.98 2.01
CA ASP A 273 -38.45 14.58 3.09
C ASP A 273 -37.31 15.49 2.56
N GLY A 274 -37.30 15.78 1.25
CA GLY A 274 -36.42 16.76 0.61
C GLY A 274 -35.02 16.27 0.27
N TYR A 275 -34.78 14.94 0.24
CA TYR A 275 -33.52 14.39 -0.26
C TYR A 275 -33.45 14.50 -1.79
N ALA A 276 -32.38 15.14 -2.28
CA ALA A 276 -32.18 15.46 -3.69
C ALA A 276 -31.44 14.35 -4.46
N ALA A 277 -30.66 13.52 -3.76
CA ALA A 277 -30.04 12.33 -4.30
C ALA A 277 -30.01 11.20 -3.25
N ILE A 278 -30.14 9.96 -3.71
CA ILE A 278 -30.26 8.75 -2.87
C ILE A 278 -29.28 7.69 -3.39
N PHE A 279 -28.49 7.10 -2.49
CA PHE A 279 -27.61 5.96 -2.80
C PHE A 279 -28.05 4.69 -2.07
N ILE A 280 -28.14 3.57 -2.79
CA ILE A 280 -28.50 2.26 -2.26
C ILE A 280 -27.24 1.40 -2.14
N GLY A 281 -26.80 1.15 -0.89
CA GLY A 281 -25.60 0.37 -0.55
C GLY A 281 -25.88 -0.70 0.52
N ILE A 282 -27.10 -1.24 0.55
CA ILE A 282 -27.56 -2.19 1.58
C ILE A 282 -26.92 -3.59 1.50
N GLY A 283 -26.18 -3.88 0.42
CA GLY A 283 -25.63 -5.21 0.13
C GLY A 283 -26.70 -6.28 -0.05
N LEU A 284 -26.33 -7.55 0.15
CA LEU A 284 -27.26 -8.68 0.13
C LEU A 284 -27.53 -9.17 1.56
N PRO A 285 -28.68 -8.81 2.18
CA PRO A 285 -28.94 -9.05 3.60
C PRO A 285 -29.25 -10.52 3.92
N ASP A 286 -29.96 -11.23 3.03
CA ASP A 286 -30.59 -12.51 3.36
C ASP A 286 -29.75 -13.71 2.91
N PRO A 287 -29.74 -14.82 3.67
CA PRO A 287 -29.03 -16.05 3.28
C PRO A 287 -29.78 -16.83 2.21
N ARG A 288 -29.05 -17.45 1.26
CA ARG A 288 -29.62 -18.43 0.33
C ARG A 288 -29.98 -19.72 1.07
N LYS A 289 -31.28 -19.93 1.29
CA LYS A 289 -31.87 -21.10 1.94
C LYS A 289 -32.03 -22.27 0.94
N SER A 290 -32.10 -23.50 1.44
CA SER A 290 -32.45 -24.70 0.66
C SER A 290 -33.53 -25.50 1.38
N GLY A 291 -34.44 -26.14 0.63
CA GLY A 291 -35.62 -26.82 1.17
C GLY A 291 -35.29 -27.93 2.18
N ILE A 292 -34.16 -28.62 2.01
CA ILE A 292 -33.67 -29.66 2.92
C ILE A 292 -33.36 -29.15 4.34
N PHE A 293 -33.25 -27.82 4.53
CA PHE A 293 -33.01 -27.17 5.82
C PHE A 293 -34.23 -26.41 6.36
N ALA A 294 -35.39 -26.47 5.70
CA ALA A 294 -36.56 -25.66 6.06
C ALA A 294 -37.06 -25.87 7.51
N ASN A 295 -36.91 -27.09 8.04
CA ASN A 295 -37.31 -27.46 9.41
C ASN A 295 -36.12 -27.52 10.40
N MET A 296 -35.02 -26.85 10.09
CA MET A 296 -33.80 -26.83 10.90
C MET A 296 -33.66 -25.50 11.67
N THR A 297 -33.11 -25.57 12.88
CA THR A 297 -32.91 -24.42 13.77
C THR A 297 -31.54 -24.48 14.47
N GLU A 298 -31.13 -23.39 15.13
CA GLU A 298 -29.84 -23.34 15.84
C GLU A 298 -29.80 -24.30 17.04
N GLU A 299 -30.93 -24.54 17.70
CA GLU A 299 -31.07 -25.48 18.82
C GLU A 299 -30.84 -26.94 18.38
N LYS A 300 -31.22 -27.26 17.13
CA LYS A 300 -30.91 -28.54 16.46
C LYS A 300 -29.44 -28.64 16.01
N GLY A 301 -28.75 -27.51 15.90
CA GLY A 301 -27.36 -27.40 15.46
C GLY A 301 -27.16 -26.82 14.04
N PHE A 302 -28.20 -26.28 13.40
CA PHE A 302 -28.12 -25.70 12.05
C PHE A 302 -27.95 -24.18 12.07
N TYR A 303 -27.06 -23.67 11.22
CA TYR A 303 -26.87 -22.25 10.99
C TYR A 303 -26.81 -21.92 9.49
N THR A 304 -27.13 -20.69 9.16
CA THR A 304 -26.66 -20.05 7.91
C THR A 304 -25.42 -19.21 8.23
N SER A 305 -24.62 -18.83 7.23
CA SER A 305 -23.53 -17.84 7.46
C SER A 305 -24.05 -16.56 8.13
N LYS A 306 -25.18 -16.04 7.63
CA LYS A 306 -25.90 -14.87 8.17
C LYS A 306 -26.39 -15.02 9.62
N SER A 307 -26.52 -16.23 10.16
CA SER A 307 -26.86 -16.44 11.58
C SER A 307 -25.66 -16.87 12.44
N PHE A 308 -24.60 -17.44 11.83
CA PHE A 308 -23.40 -17.85 12.53
C PHE A 308 -22.36 -16.73 12.66
N LEU A 309 -21.91 -16.16 11.53
CA LEU A 309 -20.79 -15.22 11.51
C LEU A 309 -21.08 -13.95 12.32
N PRO A 310 -22.28 -13.32 12.27
CA PRO A 310 -22.60 -12.18 13.14
C PRO A 310 -22.52 -12.48 14.63
N LYS A 311 -22.80 -13.72 15.07
CA LYS A 311 -22.68 -14.11 16.49
C LYS A 311 -21.22 -14.29 16.89
N VAL A 312 -20.37 -14.81 16.01
CA VAL A 312 -18.92 -14.88 16.23
C VAL A 312 -18.29 -13.49 16.20
N ALA A 313 -18.68 -12.64 15.24
CA ALA A 313 -18.24 -11.25 15.11
C ALA A 313 -18.58 -10.46 16.38
N LEU A 314 -19.85 -10.39 16.78
CA LEU A 314 -20.27 -9.72 18.02
C LEU A 314 -19.50 -10.25 19.25
N ALA A 315 -19.29 -11.56 19.36
CA ALA A 315 -18.58 -12.18 20.49
C ALA A 315 -17.04 -12.02 20.48
N SER A 316 -16.45 -11.44 19.42
CA SER A 316 -15.00 -11.25 19.28
C SER A 316 -14.59 -9.80 19.01
N LYS A 317 -15.47 -8.98 18.44
CA LYS A 317 -15.25 -7.58 18.06
C LYS A 317 -15.64 -6.64 19.20
N ALA A 318 -14.70 -6.39 20.11
CA ALA A 318 -14.88 -5.39 21.16
C ALA A 318 -15.22 -4.01 20.55
N GLY A 319 -16.26 -3.36 21.06
CA GLY A 319 -16.77 -2.09 20.53
C GLY A 319 -17.86 -2.19 19.47
N MET A 320 -18.08 -3.36 18.85
CA MET A 320 -19.13 -3.55 17.83
C MET A 320 -20.55 -3.51 18.43
N CYS A 321 -20.72 -3.82 19.71
CA CYS A 321 -22.01 -3.79 20.41
C CYS A 321 -21.82 -3.51 21.90
N SER A 322 -22.71 -2.70 22.48
CA SER A 322 -22.79 -2.46 23.94
C SER A 322 -23.39 -3.63 24.73
N CYS A 323 -23.78 -4.71 24.03
CA CYS A 323 -24.34 -5.92 24.61
C CYS A 323 -23.26 -6.82 25.25
N LYS A 324 -23.68 -7.91 25.91
CA LYS A 324 -22.79 -9.02 26.34
C LYS A 324 -23.01 -10.24 25.43
N PRO A 325 -22.46 -10.24 24.20
CA PRO A 325 -22.66 -11.32 23.24
C PRO A 325 -22.01 -12.63 23.70
N TYR A 326 -22.62 -13.74 23.32
CA TYR A 326 -22.17 -15.10 23.64
C TYR A 326 -21.54 -15.74 22.41
N LEU A 327 -20.29 -16.20 22.54
CA LEU A 327 -19.63 -16.98 21.49
C LEU A 327 -20.32 -18.36 21.37
N PRO A 328 -20.77 -18.77 20.16
CA PRO A 328 -21.31 -20.10 19.94
C PRO A 328 -20.36 -21.22 20.41
N LYS A 329 -20.92 -22.34 20.89
CA LYS A 329 -20.16 -23.51 21.33
C LYS A 329 -20.46 -24.70 20.42
N LEU A 330 -19.60 -24.94 19.44
CA LEU A 330 -19.75 -26.00 18.45
C LEU A 330 -19.01 -27.27 18.89
N HIS A 331 -19.39 -27.84 20.04
CA HIS A 331 -18.72 -29.02 20.60
C HIS A 331 -19.00 -30.29 19.80
N GLY A 332 -18.17 -30.56 18.79
CA GLY A 332 -18.28 -31.76 17.96
C GLY A 332 -17.63 -31.60 16.59
N LYS A 333 -18.23 -32.26 15.61
CA LYS A 333 -17.92 -32.15 14.19
C LYS A 333 -18.85 -31.14 13.53
N VAL A 334 -18.28 -30.22 12.75
CA VAL A 334 -19.04 -29.21 12.00
C VAL A 334 -18.91 -29.50 10.51
N ILE A 335 -20.02 -29.43 9.78
CA ILE A 335 -20.04 -29.39 8.31
C ILE A 335 -20.33 -27.95 7.87
N VAL A 336 -19.49 -27.39 7.01
CA VAL A 336 -19.73 -26.14 6.30
C VAL A 336 -20.01 -26.45 4.83
N LEU A 337 -21.10 -25.91 4.29
CA LEU A 337 -21.54 -26.19 2.92
C LEU A 337 -21.26 -24.98 2.02
N GLY A 338 -20.25 -25.09 1.16
CA GLY A 338 -19.80 -24.02 0.25
C GLY A 338 -18.29 -24.06 -0.06
N CYS A 339 -17.88 -23.24 -1.03
CA CYS A 339 -16.48 -23.14 -1.50
C CYS A 339 -16.02 -21.69 -1.83
N GLY A 340 -16.76 -20.67 -1.36
CA GLY A 340 -16.36 -19.26 -1.41
C GLY A 340 -15.91 -18.75 -0.02
N ASP A 341 -15.46 -17.49 0.06
CA ASP A 341 -14.85 -16.89 1.25
C ASP A 341 -15.69 -17.07 2.52
N THR A 342 -17.00 -16.84 2.42
CA THR A 342 -17.97 -17.04 3.52
C THR A 342 -17.91 -18.45 4.12
N ALA A 343 -17.58 -19.48 3.32
CA ALA A 343 -17.40 -20.84 3.81
C ALA A 343 -16.04 -21.04 4.49
N MET A 344 -14.99 -20.34 4.07
CA MET A 344 -13.68 -20.38 4.73
C MET A 344 -13.74 -19.67 6.08
N ASP A 345 -14.38 -18.50 6.13
CA ASP A 345 -14.66 -17.76 7.36
C ASP A 345 -15.56 -18.55 8.32
N CYS A 346 -16.61 -19.23 7.82
CA CYS A 346 -17.42 -20.13 8.66
C CYS A 346 -16.58 -21.30 9.22
N ALA A 347 -15.69 -21.89 8.42
CA ALA A 347 -14.91 -23.05 8.83
C ALA A 347 -13.83 -22.70 9.87
N THR A 348 -13.06 -21.64 9.64
CA THR A 348 -12.05 -21.12 10.57
C THR A 348 -12.69 -20.56 11.85
N SER A 349 -13.85 -19.90 11.75
CA SER A 349 -14.62 -19.42 12.92
C SER A 349 -15.24 -20.56 13.74
N ALA A 350 -15.61 -21.68 13.11
CA ALA A 350 -16.10 -22.86 13.83
C ALA A 350 -15.05 -23.46 14.78
N LEU A 351 -13.76 -23.43 14.39
CA LEU A 351 -12.66 -23.81 15.27
C LEU A 351 -12.55 -22.87 16.50
N ARG A 352 -12.76 -21.55 16.33
CA ARG A 352 -12.81 -20.60 17.45
C ARG A 352 -13.98 -20.86 18.40
N CYS A 353 -15.08 -21.37 17.87
CA CYS A 353 -16.25 -21.83 18.62
C CYS A 353 -16.07 -23.21 19.29
N GLY A 354 -14.89 -23.83 19.17
CA GLY A 354 -14.57 -25.11 19.84
C GLY A 354 -14.91 -26.37 19.05
N ALA A 355 -15.03 -26.28 17.73
CA ALA A 355 -15.15 -27.44 16.86
C ALA A 355 -13.93 -28.37 16.98
N LYS A 356 -14.19 -29.67 17.17
CA LYS A 356 -13.17 -30.72 17.24
C LYS A 356 -12.66 -31.11 15.85
N ARG A 357 -13.48 -30.94 14.81
CA ARG A 357 -13.17 -31.20 13.40
C ARG A 357 -14.15 -30.42 12.53
N VAL A 358 -13.67 -29.85 11.43
CA VAL A 358 -14.49 -29.09 10.48
C VAL A 358 -14.32 -29.69 9.08
N TYR A 359 -15.45 -29.97 8.43
CA TYR A 359 -15.51 -30.41 7.05
C TYR A 359 -16.06 -29.29 6.17
N ILE A 360 -15.35 -28.95 5.09
CA ILE A 360 -15.77 -28.03 4.04
C ILE A 360 -16.28 -28.90 2.89
N VAL A 361 -17.58 -28.89 2.63
CA VAL A 361 -18.23 -29.81 1.67
C VAL A 361 -18.86 -29.03 0.53
N PHE A 362 -18.59 -29.45 -0.71
CA PHE A 362 -18.97 -28.70 -1.91
C PHE A 362 -19.27 -29.61 -3.11
N ARG A 363 -20.25 -29.20 -3.93
CA ARG A 363 -20.85 -29.99 -5.03
C ARG A 363 -20.05 -30.06 -6.34
N ARG A 364 -18.75 -29.71 -6.31
CA ARG A 364 -17.87 -29.67 -7.49
C ARG A 364 -16.42 -30.04 -7.10
N GLY A 365 -15.51 -30.08 -8.06
CA GLY A 365 -14.08 -30.33 -7.82
C GLY A 365 -13.32 -29.10 -7.29
N PHE A 366 -12.07 -29.31 -6.87
CA PHE A 366 -11.19 -28.22 -6.41
C PHE A 366 -10.91 -27.18 -7.51
N ASN A 367 -10.95 -27.56 -8.80
CA ASN A 367 -10.83 -26.64 -9.94
C ASN A 367 -12.03 -25.68 -10.07
N ASN A 368 -13.04 -25.80 -9.21
CA ASN A 368 -14.20 -24.90 -9.13
C ASN A 368 -14.37 -24.30 -7.71
N PHE A 369 -13.28 -24.22 -6.94
CA PHE A 369 -13.25 -23.42 -5.72
C PHE A 369 -13.42 -21.94 -6.07
N ARG A 370 -14.18 -21.19 -5.26
CA ARG A 370 -14.43 -19.75 -5.50
C ARG A 370 -13.57 -18.86 -4.62
N ALA A 371 -13.23 -19.30 -3.41
CA ALA A 371 -12.33 -18.56 -2.55
C ALA A 371 -10.90 -18.61 -3.12
N VAL A 372 -10.18 -17.48 -3.06
CA VAL A 372 -8.81 -17.43 -3.57
C VAL A 372 -7.85 -18.33 -2.76
N PRO A 373 -6.70 -18.73 -3.32
CA PRO A 373 -5.79 -19.69 -2.69
C PRO A 373 -5.37 -19.33 -1.27
N GLU A 374 -5.28 -18.04 -0.96
CA GLU A 374 -4.90 -17.51 0.35
C GLU A 374 -5.91 -17.90 1.45
N GLU A 375 -7.21 -17.82 1.14
CA GLU A 375 -8.32 -18.20 2.03
C GLU A 375 -8.41 -19.71 2.22
N MET A 376 -8.24 -20.45 1.12
CA MET A 376 -8.19 -21.91 1.16
C MET A 376 -7.00 -22.40 1.99
N GLU A 377 -5.82 -21.79 1.85
CA GLU A 377 -4.63 -22.13 2.62
C GLU A 377 -4.76 -21.75 4.11
N ALA A 378 -5.55 -20.73 4.48
CA ALA A 378 -5.85 -20.44 5.88
C ALA A 378 -6.60 -21.62 6.54
N ALA A 379 -7.76 -22.00 5.99
CA ALA A 379 -8.55 -23.13 6.50
C ALA A 379 -7.77 -24.47 6.45
N LYS A 380 -6.93 -24.67 5.44
CA LYS A 380 -6.07 -25.86 5.27
C LYS A 380 -4.93 -25.94 6.29
N LYS A 381 -4.27 -24.84 6.64
CA LYS A 381 -3.26 -24.80 7.72
C LYS A 381 -3.87 -25.19 9.06
N GLU A 382 -5.09 -24.72 9.32
CA GLU A 382 -5.87 -25.01 10.54
C GLU A 382 -6.51 -26.41 10.56
N ARG A 383 -6.33 -27.19 9.49
CA ARG A 383 -6.76 -28.60 9.32
C ARG A 383 -8.28 -28.79 9.18
N CYS A 384 -8.96 -27.84 8.53
CA CYS A 384 -10.26 -28.12 7.92
C CYS A 384 -10.09 -29.18 6.80
N GLU A 385 -11.05 -30.09 6.68
CA GLU A 385 -11.03 -31.16 5.68
C GLU A 385 -11.98 -30.86 4.52
N PHE A 386 -11.44 -30.88 3.31
CA PHE A 386 -12.16 -30.51 2.09
C PHE A 386 -12.73 -31.77 1.41
N ILE A 387 -14.05 -31.80 1.24
CA ILE A 387 -14.78 -32.91 0.62
C ILE A 387 -15.47 -32.38 -0.66
N PRO A 388 -14.84 -32.54 -1.84
CA PRO A 388 -15.42 -32.16 -3.12
C PRO A 388 -16.53 -33.13 -3.54
N PHE A 389 -17.22 -32.81 -4.64
CA PHE A 389 -18.15 -33.69 -5.34
C PHE A 389 -19.31 -34.26 -4.49
N MET A 390 -19.90 -33.43 -3.61
CA MET A 390 -21.01 -33.82 -2.73
C MET A 390 -22.18 -32.82 -2.76
N SER A 391 -23.40 -33.31 -3.05
CA SER A 391 -24.64 -32.51 -2.99
C SER A 391 -25.55 -33.01 -1.86
N PRO A 392 -26.04 -32.13 -0.96
CA PRO A 392 -26.75 -32.54 0.25
C PRO A 392 -28.19 -32.97 -0.03
N LYS A 393 -28.62 -34.12 0.51
CA LYS A 393 -29.94 -34.74 0.28
C LYS A 393 -30.83 -34.76 1.52
N GLU A 394 -30.35 -35.27 2.66
CA GLU A 394 -31.15 -35.43 3.89
C GLU A 394 -30.33 -35.12 5.15
N VAL A 395 -30.88 -34.31 6.07
CA VAL A 395 -30.29 -34.09 7.40
C VAL A 395 -30.76 -35.17 8.37
N LEU A 396 -29.83 -35.82 9.05
CA LEU A 396 -30.11 -36.96 9.92
C LEU A 396 -30.25 -36.50 11.38
N GLU A 397 -31.48 -36.38 11.86
CA GLU A 397 -31.78 -36.00 13.24
C GLU A 397 -31.89 -37.21 14.19
N ARG A 398 -31.51 -37.03 15.45
CA ARG A 398 -31.88 -37.91 16.58
C ARG A 398 -32.11 -37.07 17.83
N ASN A 399 -33.20 -37.34 18.55
CA ASN A 399 -33.58 -36.64 19.78
C ASN A 399 -33.61 -35.09 19.63
N GLY A 400 -34.03 -34.58 18.46
CA GLY A 400 -34.09 -33.15 18.17
C GLY A 400 -32.73 -32.47 17.94
N ARG A 401 -31.69 -33.22 17.58
CA ARG A 401 -30.40 -32.68 17.13
C ARG A 401 -29.85 -33.39 15.90
N ILE A 402 -29.04 -32.68 15.14
CA ILE A 402 -28.29 -33.22 14.00
C ILE A 402 -27.28 -34.28 14.49
N THR A 403 -27.19 -35.38 13.75
CA THR A 403 -26.19 -36.45 13.92
C THR A 403 -25.38 -36.71 12.65
N GLY A 404 -25.78 -36.11 11.53
CA GLY A 404 -25.10 -36.14 10.26
C GLY A 404 -25.96 -35.62 9.13
N ILE A 405 -25.48 -35.78 7.91
CA ILE A 405 -26.20 -35.47 6.68
C ILE A 405 -25.83 -36.53 5.63
N ARG A 406 -26.80 -36.92 4.79
CA ARG A 406 -26.58 -37.73 3.60
C ARG A 406 -26.36 -36.82 2.40
N PHE A 407 -25.31 -37.09 1.64
CA PHE A 407 -25.02 -36.50 0.34
C PHE A 407 -25.26 -37.55 -0.76
N ALA A 408 -25.61 -37.09 -1.95
CA ALA A 408 -25.29 -37.79 -3.20
C ALA A 408 -23.93 -37.31 -3.70
N LYS A 409 -23.16 -38.21 -4.32
CA LYS A 409 -21.98 -37.83 -5.08
C LYS A 409 -22.40 -37.00 -6.29
N THR A 410 -21.58 -36.02 -6.69
CA THR A 410 -21.77 -35.28 -7.94
C THR A 410 -20.65 -35.53 -8.92
N GLU A 411 -20.95 -35.51 -10.20
CA GLU A 411 -19.94 -35.50 -11.26
C GLU A 411 -20.17 -34.26 -12.14
N VAL A 412 -19.13 -33.84 -12.86
CA VAL A 412 -19.15 -32.66 -13.73
C VAL A 412 -18.53 -33.08 -15.06
N ASP A 413 -19.26 -32.89 -16.15
CA ASP A 413 -18.82 -33.27 -17.49
C ASP A 413 -17.90 -32.22 -18.13
N GLU A 414 -17.41 -32.50 -19.34
CA GLU A 414 -16.55 -31.59 -20.11
C GLU A 414 -17.25 -30.26 -20.47
N ASN A 415 -18.59 -30.23 -20.47
CA ASN A 415 -19.39 -29.03 -20.70
C ASN A 415 -19.64 -28.21 -19.42
N GLY A 416 -19.19 -28.70 -18.25
CA GLY A 416 -19.45 -28.09 -16.95
C GLY A 416 -20.86 -28.32 -16.39
N GLN A 417 -21.65 -29.19 -17.02
CA GLN A 417 -22.94 -29.65 -16.50
C GLN A 417 -22.69 -30.60 -15.32
N MET A 418 -23.47 -30.43 -14.26
CA MET A 418 -23.34 -31.21 -13.03
C MET A 418 -24.45 -32.25 -12.95
N THR A 419 -24.09 -33.50 -12.71
CA THR A 419 -25.02 -34.60 -12.40
C THR A 419 -24.93 -34.95 -10.91
N GLU A 420 -25.99 -35.57 -10.40
CA GLU A 420 -26.03 -36.14 -9.04
C GLU A 420 -26.31 -37.65 -9.16
N ASP A 421 -25.52 -38.46 -8.47
CA ASP A 421 -25.65 -39.92 -8.46
C ASP A 421 -26.40 -40.35 -7.19
N GLU A 422 -27.66 -40.77 -7.36
CA GLU A 422 -28.57 -41.16 -6.29
C GLU A 422 -28.25 -42.56 -5.69
N ASP A 423 -27.41 -43.36 -6.35
CA ASP A 423 -26.95 -44.66 -5.83
C ASP A 423 -25.65 -44.50 -5.02
N GLN A 424 -24.76 -43.58 -5.41
CA GLN A 424 -23.51 -43.23 -4.70
C GLN A 424 -23.77 -42.28 -3.51
N LEU A 425 -24.57 -42.75 -2.54
CA LEU A 425 -24.92 -42.00 -1.32
C LEU A 425 -23.86 -42.11 -0.22
N VAL A 426 -23.52 -40.97 0.40
CA VAL A 426 -22.52 -40.88 1.48
C VAL A 426 -23.10 -40.20 2.72
N VAL A 427 -22.99 -40.84 3.89
CA VAL A 427 -23.42 -40.26 5.18
C VAL A 427 -22.22 -39.73 5.97
N LEU A 428 -22.17 -38.41 6.18
CA LEU A 428 -21.15 -37.77 7.01
C LEU A 428 -21.72 -37.42 8.39
N LYS A 429 -21.18 -38.05 9.44
CA LYS A 429 -21.58 -37.79 10.84
C LYS A 429 -21.11 -36.41 11.28
N ALA A 430 -22.03 -35.59 11.77
CA ALA A 430 -21.80 -34.22 12.23
C ALA A 430 -22.75 -33.85 13.38
N ASP A 431 -22.33 -32.92 14.22
CA ASP A 431 -23.12 -32.40 15.34
C ASP A 431 -23.73 -31.01 14.99
N PHE A 432 -23.13 -30.33 14.01
CA PHE A 432 -23.56 -29.01 13.51
C PHE A 432 -23.41 -28.90 11.98
N ILE A 433 -24.28 -28.10 11.34
CA ILE A 433 -24.24 -27.79 9.92
C ILE A 433 -24.33 -26.27 9.72
N ILE A 434 -23.50 -25.70 8.86
CA ILE A 434 -23.47 -24.27 8.51
C ILE A 434 -23.61 -24.14 6.99
N SER A 435 -24.71 -23.56 6.49
CA SER A 435 -24.87 -23.30 5.05
C SER A 435 -24.29 -21.94 4.64
N ALA A 436 -23.27 -21.96 3.78
CA ALA A 436 -22.57 -20.79 3.26
C ALA A 436 -22.75 -20.69 1.73
N PHE A 437 -24.00 -20.75 1.26
CA PHE A 437 -24.37 -20.72 -0.15
C PHE A 437 -24.39 -19.31 -0.77
N GLY A 438 -23.96 -18.28 -0.04
CA GLY A 438 -24.06 -16.87 -0.41
C GLY A 438 -25.42 -16.24 -0.07
N SER A 439 -25.62 -15.02 -0.57
CA SER A 439 -26.69 -14.11 -0.12
C SER A 439 -27.59 -13.63 -1.27
N LEU A 440 -28.75 -13.03 -0.94
CA LEU A 440 -29.67 -12.36 -1.88
C LEU A 440 -30.53 -11.31 -1.15
N VAL A 441 -31.46 -10.67 -1.88
CA VAL A 441 -32.60 -9.92 -1.29
C VAL A 441 -33.86 -10.78 -1.47
N SER A 442 -34.45 -11.24 -0.36
CA SER A 442 -35.70 -12.01 -0.36
C SER A 442 -36.90 -11.22 0.17
N GLU A 443 -36.72 -10.35 1.17
CA GLU A 443 -37.78 -9.54 1.77
C GLU A 443 -38.49 -8.63 0.72
N ASP A 444 -39.78 -8.84 0.49
CA ASP A 444 -40.54 -8.04 -0.49
C ASP A 444 -40.78 -6.59 -0.01
N GLU A 445 -40.86 -6.34 1.29
CA GLU A 445 -40.90 -4.98 1.85
C GLU A 445 -39.68 -4.15 1.41
N VAL A 446 -38.49 -4.76 1.35
CA VAL A 446 -37.24 -4.08 0.97
C VAL A 446 -37.26 -3.75 -0.52
N LYS A 447 -37.76 -4.67 -1.36
CA LYS A 447 -37.93 -4.45 -2.82
C LYS A 447 -38.98 -3.38 -3.10
N ASN A 448 -40.09 -3.39 -2.35
CA ASN A 448 -41.16 -2.41 -2.47
C ASN A 448 -40.71 -1.02 -2.02
N ALA A 449 -39.90 -0.92 -0.96
CA ALA A 449 -39.31 0.35 -0.50
C ALA A 449 -38.38 1.02 -1.53
N MET A 450 -37.82 0.23 -2.45
CA MET A 450 -37.02 0.68 -3.59
C MET A 450 -37.86 1.08 -4.82
N LYS A 451 -39.19 0.97 -4.80
CA LYS A 451 -40.02 1.45 -5.91
C LYS A 451 -39.89 2.98 -6.06
N PRO A 452 -39.86 3.53 -7.29
CA PRO A 452 -40.24 2.86 -8.55
C PRO A 452 -39.07 2.32 -9.39
N ILE A 453 -37.86 2.09 -8.84
CA ILE A 453 -36.73 1.62 -9.66
C ILE A 453 -37.01 0.27 -10.32
N LYS A 454 -36.45 0.06 -11.51
CA LYS A 454 -36.50 -1.21 -12.22
C LYS A 454 -35.61 -2.26 -11.57
N PHE A 455 -35.95 -3.52 -11.80
CA PHE A 455 -35.20 -4.69 -11.33
C PHE A 455 -34.83 -5.61 -12.49
N THR A 456 -33.64 -6.18 -12.42
CA THR A 456 -33.15 -7.21 -13.32
C THR A 456 -33.91 -8.54 -13.12
N LYS A 457 -33.75 -9.47 -14.07
CA LYS A 457 -34.25 -10.87 -13.97
C LYS A 457 -33.75 -11.66 -12.74
N TYR A 458 -32.79 -11.12 -11.98
CA TYR A 458 -32.26 -11.70 -10.75
C TYR A 458 -32.87 -11.08 -9.47
N ASN A 459 -33.87 -10.21 -9.60
CA ASN A 459 -34.48 -9.43 -8.51
C ASN A 459 -33.51 -8.50 -7.76
N LEU A 460 -32.48 -8.02 -8.46
CA LEU A 460 -31.59 -6.93 -8.02
C LEU A 460 -31.90 -5.65 -8.83
N PRO A 461 -31.70 -4.44 -8.27
CA PRO A 461 -31.85 -3.17 -8.99
C PRO A 461 -31.16 -3.16 -10.36
N GLU A 462 -31.81 -2.58 -11.36
CA GLU A 462 -31.20 -2.30 -12.67
C GLU A 462 -30.37 -1.02 -12.58
N VAL A 463 -29.08 -1.11 -12.91
CA VAL A 463 -28.12 0.02 -12.91
C VAL A 463 -27.33 0.08 -14.22
N ASP A 464 -26.89 1.28 -14.59
CA ASP A 464 -25.82 1.49 -15.55
C ASP A 464 -24.46 1.36 -14.86
N PHE A 465 -23.59 0.44 -15.31
CA PHE A 465 -22.33 0.13 -14.64
C PHE A 465 -21.19 1.15 -14.84
N VAL A 466 -21.42 2.24 -15.59
CA VAL A 466 -20.45 3.36 -15.69
C VAL A 466 -20.80 4.46 -14.70
N THR A 467 -22.10 4.72 -14.54
CA THR A 467 -22.64 5.82 -13.72
C THR A 467 -23.10 5.40 -12.34
N MET A 468 -23.37 4.10 -12.14
CA MET A 468 -24.07 3.53 -10.99
C MET A 468 -25.49 4.11 -10.77
N GLN A 469 -26.05 4.77 -11.78
CA GLN A 469 -27.40 5.31 -11.77
C GLN A 469 -28.42 4.20 -12.04
N THR A 470 -29.57 4.24 -11.35
CA THR A 470 -30.69 3.33 -11.60
C THR A 470 -31.58 3.84 -12.76
N SER A 471 -32.75 3.25 -12.96
CA SER A 471 -33.78 3.81 -13.86
C SER A 471 -34.31 5.19 -13.43
N GLU A 472 -34.06 5.62 -12.19
CA GLU A 472 -34.47 6.91 -11.62
C GLU A 472 -33.24 7.83 -11.46
N LYS A 473 -33.31 9.07 -11.98
CA LYS A 473 -32.12 9.94 -12.14
C LYS A 473 -31.45 10.37 -10.83
N ASP A 474 -32.23 10.54 -9.77
CA ASP A 474 -31.80 10.90 -8.42
C ASP A 474 -31.36 9.68 -7.58
N VAL A 475 -31.49 8.46 -8.09
CA VAL A 475 -31.24 7.22 -7.35
C VAL A 475 -30.08 6.42 -7.97
N PHE A 476 -29.06 6.18 -7.16
CA PHE A 476 -27.84 5.45 -7.49
C PHE A 476 -27.72 4.19 -6.62
N CYS A 477 -26.98 3.17 -7.05
CA CYS A 477 -26.89 1.88 -6.35
C CYS A 477 -25.54 1.20 -6.60
N GLY A 478 -24.91 0.62 -5.57
CA GLY A 478 -23.56 0.05 -5.66
C GLY A 478 -23.18 -0.91 -4.54
N GLY A 479 -22.12 -1.69 -4.74
CA GLY A 479 -21.77 -2.86 -3.93
C GLY A 479 -22.62 -4.09 -4.28
N ASP A 480 -22.67 -5.08 -3.39
CA ASP A 480 -23.27 -6.40 -3.64
C ASP A 480 -24.71 -6.32 -4.19
N ILE A 481 -25.46 -5.28 -3.79
CA ILE A 481 -26.85 -5.02 -4.20
C ILE A 481 -26.98 -4.69 -5.70
N ALA A 482 -25.95 -4.10 -6.32
CA ALA A 482 -25.90 -3.86 -7.76
C ALA A 482 -25.56 -5.15 -8.56
N GLY A 483 -25.16 -6.23 -7.90
CA GLY A 483 -24.98 -7.55 -8.51
C GLY A 483 -23.75 -7.73 -9.42
N ASN A 484 -22.85 -6.73 -9.49
CA ASN A 484 -21.60 -6.79 -10.25
C ASN A 484 -20.36 -6.93 -9.36
N SER A 485 -20.35 -6.28 -8.20
CA SER A 485 -19.25 -6.34 -7.22
C SER A 485 -19.38 -7.56 -6.30
N GLU A 486 -18.30 -8.31 -6.12
CA GLU A 486 -18.21 -9.42 -5.15
C GLU A 486 -17.22 -9.13 -4.00
N MET A 487 -16.35 -8.13 -4.15
CA MET A 487 -15.27 -7.81 -3.21
C MET A 487 -15.43 -6.43 -2.55
N THR A 488 -14.88 -6.26 -1.34
CA THR A 488 -14.93 -4.98 -0.60
C THR A 488 -14.36 -3.80 -1.39
N VAL A 489 -13.27 -3.98 -2.14
CA VAL A 489 -12.64 -2.91 -2.94
C VAL A 489 -13.45 -2.52 -4.17
N GLU A 490 -14.26 -3.44 -4.71
CA GLU A 490 -15.17 -3.17 -5.82
C GLU A 490 -16.39 -2.39 -5.32
N ALA A 491 -16.99 -2.82 -4.20
CA ALA A 491 -18.07 -2.06 -3.55
C ALA A 491 -17.63 -0.63 -3.18
N VAL A 492 -16.39 -0.45 -2.70
CA VAL A 492 -15.80 0.89 -2.50
C VAL A 492 -15.66 1.66 -3.81
N ASN A 493 -15.30 0.99 -4.91
CA ASN A 493 -15.21 1.63 -6.22
C ASN A 493 -16.59 2.02 -6.78
N ASP A 494 -17.63 1.19 -6.59
CA ASP A 494 -19.00 1.56 -6.98
C ASP A 494 -19.44 2.83 -6.24
N GLY A 495 -19.15 2.93 -4.94
CA GLY A 495 -19.39 4.14 -4.16
C GLY A 495 -18.60 5.36 -4.65
N LYS A 496 -17.33 5.17 -5.02
CA LYS A 496 -16.47 6.21 -5.63
C LYS A 496 -17.05 6.68 -6.97
N GLN A 497 -17.45 5.74 -7.82
CA GLN A 497 -18.00 6.00 -9.15
C GLN A 497 -19.36 6.69 -9.07
N ALA A 498 -20.25 6.20 -8.21
CA ALA A 498 -21.54 6.81 -7.91
C ALA A 498 -21.36 8.24 -7.36
N SER A 499 -20.40 8.50 -6.47
CA SER A 499 -20.19 9.84 -5.92
C SER A 499 -19.89 10.89 -6.99
N TRP A 500 -19.14 10.52 -8.05
CA TRP A 500 -18.86 11.41 -9.18
C TRP A 500 -20.11 11.66 -10.01
N PHE A 501 -20.93 10.63 -10.28
CA PHE A 501 -22.14 10.81 -11.09
C PHE A 501 -23.34 11.38 -10.33
N MET A 502 -23.40 11.21 -9.00
CA MET A 502 -24.25 12.00 -8.10
C MET A 502 -23.80 13.47 -8.08
N HIS A 503 -22.49 13.73 -8.12
CA HIS A 503 -21.97 15.09 -8.27
C HIS A 503 -22.28 15.67 -9.67
N MET A 504 -22.14 14.92 -10.77
CA MET A 504 -22.53 15.34 -12.13
C MET A 504 -24.05 15.44 -12.34
N TYR A 505 -24.86 14.77 -11.51
CA TYR A 505 -26.31 14.99 -11.45
C TYR A 505 -26.65 16.34 -10.79
N LEU A 506 -25.68 16.96 -10.09
CA LEU A 506 -25.83 18.21 -9.34
C LEU A 506 -24.93 19.37 -9.88
N GLN A 507 -23.89 19.11 -10.69
CA GLN A 507 -22.84 20.02 -11.22
C GLN A 507 -22.26 19.50 -12.58
N ASP A 508 -21.19 20.09 -13.15
CA ASP A 508 -20.67 19.77 -14.51
C ASP A 508 -19.10 19.82 -14.71
N TYR A 509 -18.48 18.73 -15.25
CA TYR A 509 -17.17 18.55 -15.98
C TYR A 509 -15.75 18.37 -15.27
N ILE A 510 -14.62 18.14 -16.03
CA ILE A 510 -13.38 17.29 -15.73
C ILE A 510 -12.04 17.78 -16.45
N THR A 511 -10.72 17.33 -16.43
CA THR A 511 -9.86 16.14 -15.99
C THR A 511 -8.26 16.33 -16.02
N ASN A 512 -7.46 15.49 -15.30
CA ASN A 512 -6.10 14.84 -15.61
C ASN A 512 -4.61 15.44 -15.48
N VAL A 513 -3.52 14.62 -15.72
CA VAL A 513 -2.29 14.25 -14.84
C VAL A 513 -0.82 13.99 -15.45
N SER A 514 0.26 13.72 -14.61
CA SER A 514 1.61 12.95 -14.78
C SER A 514 2.94 13.64 -15.30
N PRO A 515 4.25 13.10 -15.42
CA PRO A 515 5.05 11.84 -15.06
C PRO A 515 6.54 11.99 -14.45
N ARG A 516 7.61 11.13 -14.71
CA ARG A 516 9.02 11.05 -14.04
C ARG A 516 10.26 10.35 -14.81
N ILE A 517 11.51 10.19 -14.23
CA ILE A 517 12.86 9.64 -14.80
C ILE A 517 13.73 8.64 -13.85
N ILE A 518 15.02 8.22 -14.13
CA ILE A 518 15.72 6.86 -13.87
C ILE A 518 17.09 6.74 -13.00
N ARG A 519 17.99 5.70 -13.14
CA ARG A 519 18.88 5.01 -12.08
C ARG A 519 20.37 4.55 -12.43
N GLY A 520 21.30 4.33 -11.45
CA GLY A 520 22.68 3.70 -11.54
C GLY A 520 23.29 3.14 -10.19
N SER A 521 24.44 2.41 -10.11
CA SER A 521 24.74 1.34 -9.05
C SER A 521 25.96 1.35 -8.06
N THR A 522 25.74 1.00 -6.76
CA THR A 522 26.76 0.48 -5.77
C THR A 522 26.40 -0.80 -4.98
N PHE A 523 25.12 -1.06 -4.68
CA PHE A 523 24.75 -1.87 -3.49
C PHE A 523 24.81 -3.39 -3.72
N GLY A 524 25.97 -3.90 -4.14
CA GLY A 524 26.15 -5.29 -4.57
C GLY A 524 25.43 -5.61 -5.89
N GLN A 525 25.16 -6.89 -6.13
CA GLN A 525 24.46 -7.39 -7.34
C GLN A 525 22.93 -7.17 -7.28
N ASN A 526 22.47 -6.02 -6.76
CA ASN A 526 21.05 -5.70 -6.64
C ASN A 526 20.58 -4.85 -7.83
N TYR A 527 19.65 -5.39 -8.62
CA TYR A 527 19.09 -4.73 -9.80
C TYR A 527 17.73 -4.04 -9.46
N GLY A 528 16.84 -3.74 -10.42
CA GLY A 528 15.51 -3.16 -10.13
C GLY A 528 15.44 -1.67 -9.72
N PRO A 529 14.99 -1.31 -8.49
CA PRO A 529 14.79 0.08 -8.02
C PRO A 529 15.95 0.61 -7.14
N GLY A 530 15.85 1.85 -6.63
CA GLY A 530 16.53 2.33 -5.40
C GLY A 530 18.00 1.95 -5.17
N LEU A 531 18.92 2.30 -6.08
CA LEU A 531 20.34 1.98 -5.90
C LEU A 531 21.09 2.97 -5.01
N GLY A 532 22.11 2.46 -4.32
CA GLY A 532 22.92 3.22 -3.36
C GLY A 532 23.78 4.35 -3.94
N SER A 533 24.14 4.36 -5.22
CA SER A 533 24.90 5.43 -5.87
C SER A 533 25.00 5.18 -7.35
N PHE A 534 25.25 6.21 -8.14
CA PHE A 534 25.64 6.07 -9.53
C PHE A 534 27.15 6.41 -9.61
N LEU A 535 27.85 5.93 -10.64
CA LEU A 535 29.10 6.57 -11.08
C LEU A 535 28.89 7.09 -12.50
N ASN A 536 29.30 8.32 -12.75
CA ASN A 536 29.33 8.91 -14.08
C ASN A 536 30.75 9.40 -14.42
N ILE A 537 31.02 9.48 -15.72
CA ILE A 537 32.18 10.13 -16.33
C ILE A 537 31.71 11.24 -17.30
N GLU A 538 30.59 11.87 -16.94
CA GLU A 538 29.92 12.91 -17.71
C GLU A 538 30.66 14.26 -17.54
N LEU A 539 30.66 15.08 -18.58
CA LEU A 539 31.29 16.41 -18.56
C LEU A 539 30.25 17.49 -18.17
N ILE A 540 30.55 18.75 -18.47
CA ILE A 540 29.53 19.80 -18.48
C ILE A 540 28.54 19.61 -19.64
N SER A 541 27.48 20.41 -19.67
CA SER A 541 26.44 20.31 -20.71
C SER A 541 27.01 20.51 -22.12
N GLU A 542 26.67 19.61 -23.05
CA GLU A 542 26.96 19.75 -24.48
C GLU A 542 26.12 20.86 -25.16
N LYS A 543 25.14 21.45 -24.47
CA LYS A 543 24.33 22.56 -24.98
C LYS A 543 25.02 23.89 -24.69
N THR A 544 25.01 24.78 -25.70
CA THR A 544 25.68 26.08 -25.65
C THR A 544 25.14 27.00 -24.55
N GLU A 545 25.94 28.00 -24.18
CA GLU A 545 25.54 29.03 -23.23
C GLU A 545 24.29 29.80 -23.73
N LYS A 546 24.19 30.03 -25.05
CA LYS A 546 23.01 30.67 -25.65
C LYS A 546 21.72 29.87 -25.41
N TYR A 547 21.75 28.53 -25.50
CA TYR A 547 20.58 27.70 -25.19
C TYR A 547 20.16 27.91 -23.73
N TRP A 548 21.12 27.81 -22.79
CA TRP A 548 20.82 27.95 -21.38
C TRP A 548 20.32 29.34 -20.99
N TYR A 549 20.85 30.41 -21.59
CA TYR A 549 20.35 31.77 -21.35
C TYR A 549 18.92 31.98 -21.86
N GLU A 550 18.51 31.36 -22.97
CA GLU A 550 17.11 31.46 -23.41
C GLU A 550 16.19 30.62 -22.52
N SER A 551 16.56 29.38 -22.20
CA SER A 551 15.75 28.53 -21.32
C SER A 551 15.65 29.05 -19.88
N ILE A 552 16.63 29.81 -19.37
CA ILE A 552 16.47 30.52 -18.08
C ILE A 552 15.37 31.58 -18.18
N LYS A 553 15.29 32.38 -19.26
CA LYS A 553 14.21 33.36 -19.45
C LYS A 553 12.85 32.67 -19.56
N GLU A 554 12.75 31.58 -20.32
CA GLU A 554 11.53 30.79 -20.48
C GLU A 554 11.06 30.25 -19.12
N LEU A 555 11.95 29.61 -18.37
CA LEU A 555 11.64 29.10 -17.03
C LEU A 555 11.26 30.22 -16.05
N LYS A 556 11.85 31.42 -16.15
CA LYS A 556 11.49 32.55 -15.29
C LYS A 556 10.21 33.27 -15.69
N ARG A 557 9.84 33.26 -16.98
CA ARG A 557 8.56 33.72 -17.51
C ARG A 557 7.43 32.81 -17.04
N ASP A 558 7.62 31.50 -17.19
CA ASP A 558 6.56 30.51 -16.95
C ASP A 558 6.46 30.10 -15.48
N PHE A 559 7.55 30.23 -14.71
CA PHE A 559 7.63 29.88 -13.29
C PHE A 559 8.32 30.97 -12.45
N PRO A 560 7.75 32.20 -12.35
CA PRO A 560 8.37 33.33 -11.66
C PRO A 560 8.72 33.02 -10.18
N GLU A 561 7.85 32.31 -9.48
CA GLU A 561 8.04 31.89 -8.07
C GLU A 561 9.02 30.73 -7.87
N LYS A 562 9.57 30.13 -8.93
CA LYS A 562 10.53 29.03 -8.83
C LYS A 562 11.96 29.55 -8.99
N VAL A 563 12.82 29.21 -8.02
CA VAL A 563 14.23 29.62 -8.02
C VAL A 563 14.99 28.86 -9.11
N VAL A 564 15.58 29.59 -10.05
CA VAL A 564 16.46 29.05 -11.10
C VAL A 564 17.90 29.47 -10.79
N ILE A 565 18.80 28.49 -10.62
CA ILE A 565 20.22 28.72 -10.31
C ILE A 565 21.06 28.31 -11.54
N ALA A 566 21.87 29.23 -12.06
CA ALA A 566 22.73 28.95 -13.20
C ALA A 566 24.05 28.32 -12.74
N SER A 567 24.31 27.05 -13.09
CA SER A 567 25.59 26.39 -12.80
C SER A 567 26.61 26.73 -13.88
N LEU A 568 27.70 27.41 -13.51
CA LEU A 568 28.72 27.94 -14.42
C LEU A 568 30.10 27.32 -14.17
N MET A 569 30.91 27.25 -15.23
CA MET A 569 32.29 26.76 -15.18
C MET A 569 33.14 27.46 -16.24
N CYS A 570 34.31 27.97 -15.84
CA CYS A 570 35.34 28.49 -16.74
C CYS A 570 36.72 27.99 -16.31
N SER A 571 37.74 28.31 -17.11
CA SER A 571 39.15 28.25 -16.70
C SER A 571 39.46 29.28 -15.59
N PHE A 572 40.68 29.28 -15.06
CA PHE A 572 41.16 30.35 -14.17
C PHE A 572 41.47 31.66 -14.94
N ASN A 573 40.47 32.20 -15.65
CA ASN A 573 40.51 33.50 -16.33
C ASN A 573 39.41 34.44 -15.78
N LYS A 574 39.75 35.71 -15.53
CA LYS A 574 38.81 36.68 -14.96
C LYS A 574 37.70 37.06 -15.94
N GLU A 575 38.07 37.40 -17.17
CA GLU A 575 37.14 37.94 -18.16
C GLU A 575 36.01 36.95 -18.46
N ASP A 576 36.32 35.66 -18.64
CA ASP A 576 35.34 34.61 -18.95
C ASP A 576 34.37 34.34 -17.80
N TRP A 577 34.84 34.23 -16.55
CA TRP A 577 33.95 34.09 -15.39
C TRP A 577 33.00 35.27 -15.27
N GLN A 578 33.50 36.51 -15.42
CA GLN A 578 32.67 37.71 -15.33
C GLN A 578 31.67 37.83 -16.49
N LYS A 579 32.07 37.41 -17.70
CA LYS A 579 31.26 37.42 -18.93
C LYS A 579 30.11 36.39 -18.89
N LEU A 580 30.37 35.15 -18.46
CA LEU A 580 29.30 34.15 -18.33
C LEU A 580 28.32 34.50 -17.21
N ALA A 581 28.82 35.07 -16.10
CA ALA A 581 28.01 35.44 -14.95
C ALA A 581 27.06 36.60 -15.24
N LYS A 582 27.54 37.67 -15.89
CA LYS A 582 26.69 38.79 -16.32
C LYS A 582 25.56 38.32 -17.21
N ARG A 583 25.85 37.49 -18.22
CA ARG A 583 24.83 36.90 -19.10
C ARG A 583 23.84 35.97 -18.38
N ALA A 584 24.27 35.21 -17.38
CA ALA A 584 23.35 34.42 -16.53
C ALA A 584 22.41 35.31 -15.72
N GLN A 585 22.90 36.44 -15.18
CA GLN A 585 22.07 37.43 -14.50
C GLN A 585 21.12 38.16 -15.47
N GLU A 586 21.60 38.56 -16.66
CA GLU A 586 20.81 39.18 -17.73
C GLU A 586 19.69 38.25 -18.25
N ALA A 587 19.91 36.93 -18.21
CA ALA A 587 18.88 35.92 -18.51
C ALA A 587 17.81 35.78 -17.40
N GLY A 588 18.01 36.36 -16.22
CA GLY A 588 17.08 36.32 -15.09
C GLY A 588 17.35 35.24 -14.04
N ALA A 589 18.54 34.62 -14.02
CA ALA A 589 18.88 33.62 -13.00
C ALA A 589 18.78 34.23 -11.59
N ASN A 590 18.17 33.50 -10.65
CA ASN A 590 17.99 33.97 -9.27
C ASN A 590 19.30 33.90 -8.46
N ALA A 591 20.22 33.01 -8.85
CA ALA A 591 21.56 32.87 -8.28
C ALA A 591 22.49 32.15 -9.28
N ILE A 592 23.78 32.14 -8.98
CA ILE A 592 24.81 31.40 -9.72
C ILE A 592 25.44 30.35 -8.80
N GLU A 593 25.67 29.15 -9.32
CA GLU A 593 26.48 28.11 -8.69
C GLU A 593 27.79 27.93 -9.47
N LEU A 594 28.94 27.90 -8.79
CA LEU A 594 30.24 27.74 -9.46
C LEU A 594 30.70 26.28 -9.38
N ASN A 595 30.79 25.59 -10.52
CA ASN A 595 31.23 24.20 -10.57
C ASN A 595 32.78 24.10 -10.51
N LEU A 596 33.34 24.32 -9.32
CA LEU A 596 34.79 24.23 -9.07
C LEU A 596 35.25 22.79 -8.76
N SER A 597 34.44 21.77 -9.05
CA SER A 597 34.54 20.47 -8.36
C SER A 597 34.37 19.24 -9.24
N CYS A 598 34.24 19.40 -10.56
CA CYS A 598 34.10 18.27 -11.48
C CYS A 598 35.48 17.67 -11.81
N PRO A 599 35.69 16.35 -11.62
CA PRO A 599 36.89 15.66 -12.10
C PRO A 599 36.78 15.45 -13.61
N HIS A 600 37.42 16.31 -14.41
CA HIS A 600 37.49 16.11 -15.85
C HIS A 600 38.48 15.00 -16.18
N GLY A 601 38.02 14.00 -16.95
CA GLY A 601 38.82 12.84 -17.35
C GLY A 601 39.89 13.13 -18.42
N MET A 602 40.02 14.39 -18.85
CA MET A 602 41.05 14.89 -19.76
C MET A 602 42.02 15.77 -18.97
N GLY A 603 43.29 15.84 -19.40
CA GLY A 603 44.39 16.52 -18.70
C GLY A 603 44.34 18.06 -18.75
N GLU A 604 43.16 18.65 -18.54
CA GLU A 604 42.92 20.09 -18.58
C GLU A 604 43.45 20.77 -17.31
N VAL A 605 44.61 21.42 -17.43
CA VAL A 605 45.25 22.13 -16.32
C VAL A 605 44.49 23.43 -16.02
N ASN A 606 44.28 23.74 -14.73
CA ASN A 606 43.64 24.96 -14.23
C ASN A 606 42.12 25.11 -14.46
N MET A 607 41.36 24.01 -14.49
CA MET A 607 39.89 24.01 -14.55
C MET A 607 39.24 23.04 -13.54
N GLY A 608 37.95 23.24 -13.26
CA GLY A 608 37.12 22.30 -12.49
C GLY A 608 37.73 21.95 -11.13
N LEU A 609 37.84 20.65 -10.83
CA LEU A 609 38.42 20.11 -9.59
C LEU A 609 39.82 20.67 -9.27
N ALA A 610 40.64 21.00 -10.27
CA ALA A 610 41.97 21.58 -10.04
C ALA A 610 41.92 22.98 -9.41
N CYS A 611 40.78 23.68 -9.53
CA CYS A 611 40.53 24.95 -8.85
C CYS A 611 39.92 24.74 -7.46
N GLY A 612 38.94 23.84 -7.30
CA GLY A 612 38.22 23.66 -6.03
C GLY A 612 38.98 22.95 -4.91
N THR A 613 40.16 22.40 -5.19
CA THR A 613 41.07 21.84 -4.18
C THR A 613 42.00 22.88 -3.55
N VAL A 614 42.07 24.10 -4.10
CA VAL A 614 43.01 25.16 -3.67
C VAL A 614 42.23 26.35 -3.08
N PRO A 615 42.39 26.67 -1.78
CA PRO A 615 41.63 27.75 -1.13
C PRO A 615 41.74 29.10 -1.84
N GLU A 616 42.96 29.51 -2.21
CA GLU A 616 43.28 30.79 -2.83
C GLU A 616 42.57 30.95 -4.18
N THR A 617 42.51 29.88 -4.96
CA THR A 617 41.83 29.83 -6.26
C THR A 617 40.32 29.97 -6.09
N VAL A 618 39.72 29.29 -5.11
CA VAL A 618 38.28 29.40 -4.80
C VAL A 618 37.93 30.80 -4.32
N LYS A 619 38.74 31.39 -3.43
CA LYS A 619 38.61 32.78 -2.97
C LYS A 619 38.67 33.77 -4.12
N GLN A 620 39.66 33.63 -5.01
CA GLN A 620 39.89 34.58 -6.09
C GLN A 620 38.83 34.48 -7.20
N ILE A 621 38.37 33.27 -7.55
CA ILE A 621 37.22 33.09 -8.46
C ILE A 621 35.97 33.73 -7.84
N SER A 622 35.63 33.38 -6.59
CA SER A 622 34.43 33.90 -5.91
C SER A 622 34.41 35.44 -5.91
N LYS A 623 35.56 36.06 -5.63
CA LYS A 623 35.73 37.51 -5.70
C LYS A 623 35.47 38.07 -7.10
N TRP A 624 36.00 37.45 -8.17
CA TRP A 624 35.72 37.89 -9.55
C TRP A 624 34.23 37.86 -9.88
N LEU A 625 33.49 36.85 -9.41
CA LEU A 625 32.04 36.78 -9.61
C LEU A 625 31.32 37.91 -8.88
N LYS A 626 31.62 38.16 -7.61
CA LYS A 626 31.00 39.24 -6.81
C LYS A 626 31.39 40.65 -7.27
N GLU A 627 32.49 40.80 -8.01
CA GLU A 627 32.83 42.02 -8.74
C GLU A 627 32.01 42.21 -10.04
N ALA A 628 31.25 41.21 -10.49
CA ALA A 628 30.57 41.19 -11.79
C ALA A 628 29.04 41.06 -11.73
N VAL A 629 28.48 40.47 -10.68
CA VAL A 629 27.02 40.25 -10.50
C VAL A 629 26.55 40.69 -9.11
N SER A 630 25.30 41.13 -9.02
CA SER A 630 24.62 41.46 -7.76
C SER A 630 23.82 40.28 -7.19
N ILE A 631 23.43 39.32 -8.02
CA ILE A 631 22.74 38.10 -7.56
C ILE A 631 23.67 37.20 -6.69
N PRO A 632 23.10 36.34 -5.82
CA PRO A 632 23.88 35.44 -4.98
C PRO A 632 24.74 34.44 -5.76
N VAL A 633 25.93 34.13 -5.23
CA VAL A 633 26.94 33.24 -5.81
C VAL A 633 27.35 32.17 -4.80
N PHE A 634 27.24 30.90 -5.21
CA PHE A 634 27.49 29.73 -4.38
C PHE A 634 28.56 28.81 -5.01
N PRO A 635 29.81 28.79 -4.53
CA PRO A 635 30.81 27.82 -4.97
C PRO A 635 30.38 26.39 -4.58
N LYS A 636 30.31 25.49 -5.57
CA LYS A 636 30.05 24.06 -5.36
C LYS A 636 31.37 23.36 -5.04
N LEU A 637 31.46 22.84 -3.82
CA LEU A 637 32.69 22.31 -3.23
C LEU A 637 32.85 20.81 -3.48
N THR A 638 34.11 20.38 -3.55
CA THR A 638 34.51 19.00 -3.79
C THR A 638 34.69 18.28 -2.45
N PRO A 639 34.21 17.03 -2.29
CA PRO A 639 34.54 16.23 -1.10
C PRO A 639 35.97 15.68 -1.15
N ASN A 640 36.68 15.83 -2.27
CA ASN A 640 37.98 15.23 -2.54
C ASN A 640 39.13 16.14 -2.05
N VAL A 641 39.04 16.60 -0.81
CA VAL A 641 39.99 17.49 -0.12
C VAL A 641 40.19 17.07 1.34
N THR A 642 41.33 17.41 1.93
CA THR A 642 41.66 17.08 3.33
C THR A 642 40.73 17.76 4.33
N ASP A 643 40.45 19.06 4.14
CA ASP A 643 39.45 19.81 4.91
C ASP A 643 38.66 20.74 3.98
N ILE A 644 37.37 20.42 3.81
CA ILE A 644 36.44 21.20 2.99
C ILE A 644 35.97 22.49 3.68
N ALA A 645 36.10 22.60 5.00
CA ALA A 645 35.71 23.78 5.74
C ALA A 645 36.68 24.96 5.50
N LEU A 646 37.96 24.68 5.21
CA LEU A 646 38.92 25.69 4.75
C LEU A 646 38.58 26.22 3.34
N ILE A 647 38.12 25.34 2.44
CA ILE A 647 37.66 25.74 1.10
C ILE A 647 36.39 26.61 1.21
N ALA A 648 35.47 26.28 2.11
CA ALA A 648 34.30 27.10 2.40
C ALA A 648 34.63 28.45 3.04
N GLU A 649 35.65 28.50 3.90
CA GLU A 649 36.15 29.73 4.52
C GLU A 649 36.76 30.65 3.45
N ALA A 650 37.58 30.11 2.56
CA ALA A 650 38.16 30.84 1.44
C ALA A 650 37.08 31.34 0.44
N ALA A 651 36.03 30.55 0.17
CA ALA A 651 34.87 31.01 -0.60
C ALA A 651 34.19 32.22 0.06
N LYS A 652 33.97 32.18 1.38
CA LYS A 652 33.38 33.27 2.17
C LYS A 652 34.26 34.52 2.17
N GLU A 653 35.59 34.37 2.28
CA GLU A 653 36.55 35.47 2.14
C GLU A 653 36.61 36.05 0.70
N GLY A 654 36.14 35.28 -0.29
CA GLY A 654 35.86 35.76 -1.64
C GLY A 654 34.49 36.43 -1.80
N ASN A 655 33.81 36.74 -0.69
CA ASN A 655 32.46 37.32 -0.62
C ASN A 655 31.33 36.45 -1.23
N ALA A 656 31.53 35.13 -1.38
CA ALA A 656 30.45 34.22 -1.74
C ALA A 656 29.30 34.29 -0.72
N ASP A 657 28.05 34.18 -1.19
CA ASP A 657 26.85 34.31 -0.35
C ASP A 657 26.49 33.01 0.38
N GLY A 658 27.19 31.92 0.07
CA GLY A 658 27.09 30.60 0.66
C GLY A 658 27.94 29.59 -0.13
N VAL A 659 27.76 28.30 0.12
CA VAL A 659 28.43 27.21 -0.64
C VAL A 659 27.50 26.03 -0.89
N THR A 660 27.77 25.24 -1.93
CA THR A 660 27.10 23.94 -2.15
C THR A 660 28.01 22.80 -1.72
N ALA A 661 27.55 21.93 -0.81
CA ALA A 661 28.32 20.82 -0.24
C ALA A 661 27.56 19.48 -0.41
N THR A 662 28.01 18.52 -1.23
CA THR A 662 29.23 18.49 -2.06
C THR A 662 28.98 17.95 -3.46
N ASN A 663 29.91 18.20 -4.39
CA ASN A 663 29.96 17.43 -5.64
C ASN A 663 30.31 15.95 -5.38
N THR A 664 30.48 15.17 -6.44
CA THR A 664 30.75 13.72 -6.39
C THR A 664 32.09 13.36 -5.74
N VAL A 665 32.15 12.16 -5.17
CA VAL A 665 33.40 11.56 -4.65
C VAL A 665 34.12 10.83 -5.80
N SER A 666 35.41 11.06 -5.97
CA SER A 666 36.21 10.43 -7.02
C SER A 666 36.42 8.94 -6.73
N GLY A 667 36.28 8.09 -7.75
CA GLY A 667 36.51 6.65 -7.60
C GLY A 667 36.40 5.85 -8.90
N LEU A 668 36.52 4.53 -8.75
CA LEU A 668 36.32 3.54 -9.81
C LEU A 668 35.32 2.50 -9.29
N MET A 669 34.20 2.30 -9.99
CA MET A 669 33.09 1.50 -9.47
C MET A 669 33.38 -0.01 -9.45
N GLY A 670 34.21 -0.50 -10.38
CA GLY A 670 34.61 -1.89 -10.39
C GLY A 670 35.44 -2.29 -11.61
N ILE A 671 36.08 -3.45 -11.46
CA ILE A 671 36.83 -4.16 -12.49
C ILE A 671 36.28 -5.58 -12.56
N LYS A 672 36.10 -6.11 -13.77
CA LYS A 672 35.60 -7.46 -14.02
C LYS A 672 36.70 -8.51 -13.81
N PRO A 673 36.36 -9.82 -13.70
CA PRO A 673 37.36 -10.88 -13.59
C PRO A 673 38.37 -10.98 -14.75
N ASP A 674 38.07 -10.40 -15.92
CA ASP A 674 38.98 -10.29 -17.07
C ASP A 674 39.92 -9.06 -17.01
N GLY A 675 39.89 -8.30 -15.91
CA GLY A 675 40.65 -7.07 -15.74
C GLY A 675 40.04 -5.84 -16.42
N THR A 676 38.89 -5.95 -17.09
CA THR A 676 38.27 -4.79 -17.78
C THR A 676 37.38 -3.97 -16.85
N PRO A 677 37.42 -2.63 -16.91
CA PRO A 677 36.65 -1.77 -16.02
C PRO A 677 35.15 -1.74 -16.36
N TRP A 678 34.36 -1.13 -15.46
CA TRP A 678 32.98 -0.72 -15.76
C TRP A 678 32.69 0.70 -15.23
N ALA A 679 32.30 1.67 -16.07
CA ALA A 679 32.14 1.60 -17.52
C ALA A 679 33.48 1.45 -18.28
N ALA A 680 33.43 0.91 -19.50
CA ALA A 680 34.57 0.75 -20.40
C ALA A 680 34.27 1.39 -21.76
N VAL A 681 35.22 2.17 -22.29
CA VAL A 681 35.05 3.02 -23.47
C VAL A 681 35.98 2.57 -24.61
N GLY A 682 35.44 2.54 -25.83
CA GLY A 682 36.18 2.27 -27.06
C GLY A 682 36.72 0.84 -27.21
N LYS A 683 37.37 0.56 -28.35
CA LYS A 683 37.92 -0.77 -28.66
C LYS A 683 38.95 -1.28 -27.65
N LYS A 684 39.68 -0.37 -26.99
CA LYS A 684 40.66 -0.68 -25.94
C LYS A 684 40.04 -0.93 -24.54
N ARG A 685 38.71 -0.79 -24.39
CA ARG A 685 37.98 -0.96 -23.11
C ARG A 685 38.55 -0.13 -21.94
N THR A 686 39.06 1.07 -22.23
CA THR A 686 39.69 1.97 -21.25
C THR A 686 38.66 2.71 -20.39
N THR A 687 39.06 3.24 -19.24
CA THR A 687 38.23 4.09 -18.39
C THR A 687 39.06 5.18 -17.72
N THR A 688 38.42 6.04 -16.93
CA THR A 688 39.06 7.01 -16.03
C THR A 688 38.33 7.02 -14.68
N TYR A 689 38.86 7.73 -13.68
CA TYR A 689 38.15 7.91 -12.41
C TYR A 689 36.89 8.76 -12.63
N GLY A 690 35.77 8.28 -12.11
CA GLY A 690 34.46 8.92 -12.24
C GLY A 690 33.93 9.47 -10.92
N GLY A 691 32.84 10.23 -11.02
CA GLY A 691 32.15 10.79 -9.86
C GLY A 691 31.08 9.86 -9.31
N VAL A 692 31.27 9.37 -8.09
CA VAL A 692 30.26 8.62 -7.31
C VAL A 692 29.25 9.60 -6.68
N SER A 693 27.96 9.32 -6.83
CA SER A 693 26.83 10.12 -6.32
C SER A 693 25.96 9.35 -5.31
N GLY A 694 24.73 9.80 -5.03
CA GLY A 694 23.74 9.04 -4.27
C GLY A 694 24.11 8.69 -2.82
N ASN A 695 23.36 7.74 -2.24
CA ASN A 695 23.38 7.40 -0.81
C ASN A 695 24.75 6.93 -0.28
N ALA A 696 25.60 6.32 -1.10
CA ALA A 696 26.93 5.86 -0.68
C ALA A 696 27.85 7.01 -0.25
N ILE A 697 27.67 8.22 -0.81
CA ILE A 697 28.42 9.42 -0.42
C ILE A 697 27.72 10.24 0.69
N ARG A 698 26.51 9.85 1.13
CA ARG A 698 25.75 10.58 2.17
C ARG A 698 26.55 10.81 3.47
N PRO A 699 27.33 9.85 4.01
CA PRO A 699 28.11 10.09 5.22
C PRO A 699 29.20 11.16 5.02
N ILE A 700 29.77 11.23 3.81
CA ILE A 700 30.82 12.21 3.44
C ILE A 700 30.18 13.60 3.29
N ALA A 701 29.03 13.68 2.61
CA ALA A 701 28.28 14.93 2.44
C ALA A 701 27.73 15.47 3.79
N LEU A 702 27.19 14.61 4.66
CA LEU A 702 26.75 15.00 6.01
C LEU A 702 27.93 15.50 6.87
N LYS A 703 29.08 14.81 6.83
CA LYS A 703 30.31 15.30 7.48
C LYS A 703 30.69 16.68 6.93
N ALA A 704 30.71 16.85 5.62
CA ALA A 704 31.09 18.11 4.98
C ALA A 704 30.18 19.28 5.40
N VAL A 705 28.86 19.11 5.28
CA VAL A 705 27.87 20.12 5.71
C VAL A 705 28.04 20.45 7.19
N GLY A 706 28.09 19.45 8.08
CA GLY A 706 28.28 19.67 9.51
C GLY A 706 29.62 20.33 9.88
N SER A 707 30.71 20.02 9.17
CA SER A 707 32.01 20.68 9.35
C SER A 707 31.97 22.15 8.92
N ILE A 708 31.38 22.44 7.75
CA ILE A 708 31.24 23.81 7.23
C ILE A 708 30.37 24.64 8.16
N SER A 709 29.17 24.18 8.51
CA SER A 709 28.22 24.93 9.35
C SER A 709 28.71 25.11 10.80
N LYS A 710 29.57 24.22 11.31
CA LYS A 710 30.27 24.39 12.60
C LYS A 710 31.39 25.44 12.52
N LYS A 711 32.19 25.45 11.45
CA LYS A 711 33.31 26.38 11.23
C LYS A 711 32.83 27.77 10.85
N LEU A 712 31.73 27.87 10.10
CA LEU A 712 31.14 29.12 9.59
C LEU A 712 29.66 29.23 10.00
N PRO A 713 29.34 29.49 11.29
CA PRO A 713 27.95 29.61 11.73
C PRO A 713 27.14 30.63 10.92
N LYS A 714 25.90 30.28 10.59
CA LYS A 714 24.96 31.05 9.74
C LYS A 714 25.42 31.31 8.29
N PHE A 715 26.53 30.73 7.82
CA PHE A 715 26.88 30.79 6.40
C PHE A 715 25.99 29.81 5.61
N PRO A 716 25.25 30.25 4.57
CA PRO A 716 24.31 29.38 3.87
C PRO A 716 24.98 28.18 3.19
N VAL A 717 24.42 26.99 3.41
CA VAL A 717 24.88 25.74 2.76
C VAL A 717 23.74 25.11 1.98
N MET A 718 23.96 24.87 0.69
CA MET A 718 23.10 24.03 -0.16
C MET A 718 23.62 22.59 -0.08
N ALA A 719 22.87 21.67 0.53
CA ALA A 719 23.32 20.30 0.70
C ALA A 719 23.04 19.44 -0.54
N THR A 720 23.95 18.53 -0.86
CA THR A 720 23.78 17.50 -1.89
C THR A 720 24.73 16.34 -1.69
N GLY A 721 24.30 15.14 -2.06
CA GLY A 721 24.98 13.86 -1.82
C GLY A 721 24.09 12.85 -1.12
N GLY A 722 23.30 12.10 -1.90
CA GLY A 722 22.49 11.00 -1.37
C GLY A 722 21.25 11.40 -0.59
N ILE A 723 20.60 12.50 -0.99
CA ILE A 723 19.29 12.92 -0.49
C ILE A 723 18.22 12.23 -1.33
N ASP A 724 17.48 11.30 -0.73
CA ASP A 724 16.50 10.43 -1.41
C ASP A 724 15.07 10.53 -0.81
N SER A 725 14.94 11.16 0.36
CA SER A 725 13.78 11.06 1.24
C SER A 725 13.68 12.28 2.17
N ALA A 726 12.50 12.52 2.73
CA ALA A 726 12.28 13.62 3.68
C ALA A 726 13.05 13.44 5.00
N GLU A 727 13.19 12.19 5.49
CA GLU A 727 14.01 11.88 6.68
C GLU A 727 15.47 12.32 6.48
N VAL A 728 16.05 12.00 5.31
CA VAL A 728 17.43 12.34 4.98
C VAL A 728 17.58 13.83 4.69
N GLY A 729 16.59 14.45 4.04
CA GLY A 729 16.55 15.90 3.90
C GLY A 729 16.62 16.62 5.26
N LEU A 730 15.84 16.14 6.25
CA LEU A 730 15.86 16.68 7.60
C LEU A 730 17.24 16.48 8.30
N GLN A 731 17.93 15.36 8.08
CA GLN A 731 19.30 15.16 8.58
C GLN A 731 20.27 16.23 8.07
N PHE A 732 20.17 16.63 6.79
CA PHE A 732 20.99 17.69 6.23
C PHE A 732 20.61 19.09 6.75
N LEU A 733 19.32 19.37 6.93
CA LEU A 733 18.86 20.61 7.58
C LEU A 733 19.37 20.70 9.04
N MET A 734 19.29 19.61 9.80
CA MET A 734 19.85 19.51 11.15
C MET A 734 21.39 19.62 11.19
N ALA A 735 22.09 19.17 10.14
CA ALA A 735 23.53 19.40 9.97
C ALA A 735 23.89 20.85 9.62
N GLY A 736 22.90 21.72 9.40
CA GLY A 736 23.08 23.15 9.15
C GLY A 736 22.99 23.57 7.68
N ALA A 737 22.37 22.77 6.81
CA ALA A 737 22.00 23.19 5.46
C ALA A 737 20.70 24.02 5.46
N SER A 738 20.54 24.89 4.45
CA SER A 738 19.34 25.70 4.26
C SER A 738 18.42 25.16 3.16
N VAL A 739 18.98 24.52 2.14
CA VAL A 739 18.26 23.90 1.01
C VAL A 739 18.93 22.60 0.59
N LEU A 740 18.21 21.78 -0.17
CA LEU A 740 18.54 20.39 -0.48
C LEU A 740 18.49 20.16 -2.00
N GLN A 741 19.61 19.84 -2.65
CA GLN A 741 19.63 19.42 -4.07
C GLN A 741 19.65 17.89 -4.16
N VAL A 742 18.69 17.34 -4.92
CA VAL A 742 18.64 15.92 -5.30
C VAL A 742 19.25 15.77 -6.70
N ARG A 743 20.19 14.82 -6.86
CA ARG A 743 20.90 14.52 -8.11
C ARG A 743 21.37 13.05 -8.12
#